data_AF-A0AAU8LME7-F1
#
_entry.id   AF-A0AAU8LME7-F1
#
_cell.length_a   1.000
_cell.length_b   1.000
_cell.length_c   1.000
_cell.angle_alpha   90.00
_cell.angle_beta   90.00
_cell.angle_gamma   90.00
#
_symmetry.space_group_name_H-M   'P 1'
#
loop_
_entity.id
_entity.type
_entity.pdbx_description
1 polymer ?
#
loop_
_entity_poly.entity_id
_entity_poly.type
_entity_poly.pdbx_seq_one_letter_code
_entity_poly.pdbx_strand_id
1 'polypeptide(L)'
;MTYPNLEGPNCLDKLEAQGTQTTSNVAANLPSFTLDQQARYLTDGFWQDVGGQPHHFNVRAGGSITVNITALRADNQDTARAALQTWSNATGIKFIETTGRAQIGFSEDQSGAYANSITSSNGLIVSSSVNVAANWSNGSWYKLQTFVHEIGHAIGLGHGGNYNGSANFSTDASYQEDSWQKSIMSYFDQNDNPYDTAAFAFAITPMLADILAAQTLYGVPTGVNTGNDTYGDFRTVFAAGTDVVQGTAATIFDSGGIDTFNFSLRSADQKIDLRAEAFSSIDGVAGNLAIARGVVIENAITGGGRDTLTGNDAANRLEGGAGNDTILGGGGNDILVGGADRDDLDGGAGTDTALFAGLSTAYQALYNADFALSGILRMTDMATGAVDTLRSIEKLSFDDVTLDVAALLENMKGRFGTIKAGEADSHLTALSARSDDTWVRSAYEIDGAFTATATARFDSLNAGAWQRIFDFGNGPAADNIWLGQVGRSDDMAFAIVKGSTSYQIVANDVIVEGQTATWTARVNANGLMQLSKDGKVVAEGQGAVPEDVGRADELIGRSAWANDTPLIGQVSNVQVVNGSPVTSGGGTSGSGGTTSGTAPSSTNLPDANLHLSGLSDGQQDFLISLYIGAFGRTPEYSGLAYWADELAADLKTGMTPNTANLLVGQNMYKAGAQNGEGGTQLQTAEYVTFAYNNALGRQADQAGYDYWVNDLSAARISRGDFLTTFLTAGMNATRDADFLISRIAVGEFAAQKHVSGAGAPGIDSKAILSSVTDPASAQTVINGIIQKYGAASAEIAQIQVTGNAAQTSDIFFV
;
A
#
# COMPACT_ATOMS: atom_id res chain seq x y z
N MET A 1 -32.75 -3.79 53.70
CA MET A 1 -33.71 -4.83 53.26
C MET A 1 -32.89 -5.87 52.53
N THR A 2 -33.00 -7.14 52.94
CA THR A 2 -32.37 -8.29 52.28
C THR A 2 -33.07 -8.56 50.95
N TYR A 3 -32.33 -8.50 49.84
CA TYR A 3 -32.81 -8.87 48.52
C TYR A 3 -32.49 -10.36 48.24
N PRO A 4 -33.37 -11.09 47.53
CA PRO A 4 -33.24 -12.54 47.33
C PRO A 4 -32.13 -12.88 46.33
N ASN A 5 -31.55 -14.07 46.52
CA ASN A 5 -30.54 -14.71 45.68
C ASN A 5 -30.94 -14.70 44.20
N LEU A 6 -30.03 -14.22 43.34
CA LEU A 6 -30.16 -14.21 41.89
C LEU A 6 -29.34 -15.38 41.30
N GLU A 7 -30.01 -16.48 40.99
CA GLU A 7 -29.47 -17.52 40.11
C GLU A 7 -29.78 -17.12 38.66
N GLY A 8 -28.75 -16.93 37.84
CA GLY A 8 -28.91 -16.58 36.42
C GLY A 8 -29.34 -17.79 35.57
N PRO A 9 -30.16 -17.62 34.53
CA PRO A 9 -30.44 -18.67 33.56
C PRO A 9 -29.32 -18.83 32.52
N ASN A 10 -29.17 -20.07 32.07
CA ASN A 10 -28.14 -20.55 31.16
C ASN A 10 -28.41 -20.15 29.70
N CYS A 11 -27.38 -19.68 28.99
CA CYS A 11 -27.37 -19.55 27.52
C CYS A 11 -27.15 -20.91 26.79
N LEU A 12 -27.11 -22.03 27.54
CA LEU A 12 -26.90 -23.39 26.99
C LEU A 12 -28.07 -23.87 26.11
N ASP A 13 -29.27 -23.30 26.22
CA ASP A 13 -30.41 -23.74 25.41
C ASP A 13 -30.33 -23.27 23.94
N LYS A 14 -29.45 -22.33 23.58
CA LYS A 14 -29.35 -21.83 22.20
C LYS A 14 -28.35 -22.56 21.30
N LEU A 15 -27.37 -23.27 21.87
CA LEU A 15 -26.40 -24.08 21.10
C LEU A 15 -26.93 -25.49 20.77
N GLU A 16 -27.88 -26.02 21.55
CA GLU A 16 -28.49 -27.34 21.28
C GLU A 16 -29.83 -27.29 20.51
N ALA A 17 -30.36 -26.09 20.22
CA ALA A 17 -31.60 -25.91 19.47
C ALA A 17 -31.40 -25.59 17.97
N GLN A 18 -30.31 -26.05 17.34
CA GLN A 18 -30.18 -26.09 15.88
C GLN A 18 -31.04 -27.20 15.27
N GLY A 19 -32.36 -27.04 15.41
CA GLY A 19 -33.38 -27.74 14.66
C GLY A 19 -34.40 -26.71 14.22
N THR A 20 -34.36 -26.35 12.93
CA THR A 20 -35.38 -25.61 12.16
C THR A 20 -36.55 -25.08 12.99
N GLN A 21 -36.44 -23.84 13.49
CA GLN A 21 -37.62 -23.05 13.87
C GLN A 21 -37.81 -21.92 12.87
N THR A 22 -38.61 -22.23 11.86
CA THR A 22 -39.45 -21.26 11.18
C THR A 22 -40.56 -20.84 12.14
N THR A 23 -40.44 -19.70 12.81
CA THR A 23 -41.60 -19.02 13.40
C THR A 23 -41.51 -17.52 13.19
N SER A 24 -42.56 -17.01 12.54
CA SER A 24 -42.79 -15.62 12.20
C SER A 24 -42.83 -14.72 13.43
N ASN A 25 -41.75 -13.99 13.72
CA ASN A 25 -41.78 -12.88 14.67
C ASN A 25 -42.36 -11.66 13.94
N VAL A 26 -43.62 -11.35 14.21
CA VAL A 26 -44.21 -10.06 13.79
C VAL A 26 -43.43 -8.98 14.54
N ALA A 27 -42.70 -8.15 13.80
CA ALA A 27 -41.90 -7.07 14.37
C ALA A 27 -42.77 -6.19 15.28
N ALA A 28 -42.44 -6.15 16.58
CA ALA A 28 -43.10 -5.25 17.52
C ALA A 28 -42.90 -3.81 17.03
N ASN A 29 -43.94 -2.97 17.02
CA ASN A 29 -43.87 -1.57 16.58
C ASN A 29 -43.10 -0.72 17.62
N LEU A 30 -41.80 -1.00 17.76
CA LEU A 30 -40.88 -0.33 18.67
C LEU A 30 -40.41 0.99 18.06
N PRO A 31 -40.16 2.03 18.87
CA PRO A 31 -39.51 3.24 18.39
C PRO A 31 -38.06 2.95 17.98
N SER A 32 -37.58 3.63 16.94
CA SER A 32 -36.15 3.70 16.61
C SER A 32 -35.51 4.81 17.42
N PHE A 33 -34.38 4.51 18.06
CA PHE A 33 -33.59 5.42 18.88
C PHE A 33 -32.30 5.80 18.15
N THR A 34 -32.02 7.10 18.12
CA THR A 34 -30.68 7.62 17.78
C THR A 34 -29.65 7.16 18.80
N LEU A 35 -28.36 7.18 18.43
CA LEU A 35 -27.28 6.80 19.34
C LEU A 35 -27.29 7.61 20.65
N ASP A 36 -27.62 8.91 20.60
CA ASP A 36 -27.79 9.75 21.78
C ASP A 36 -28.95 9.33 22.68
N GLN A 37 -30.05 8.85 22.09
CA GLN A 37 -31.19 8.34 22.87
C GLN A 37 -30.85 7.01 23.53
N GLN A 38 -30.14 6.12 22.83
CA GLN A 38 -29.64 4.86 23.39
C GLN A 38 -28.70 5.14 24.56
N ALA A 39 -27.69 6.00 24.37
CA ALA A 39 -26.75 6.37 25.42
C ALA A 39 -27.44 6.99 26.65
N ARG A 40 -28.41 7.89 26.45
CA ARG A 40 -29.22 8.46 27.54
C ARG A 40 -30.08 7.41 28.24
N TYR A 41 -30.56 6.41 27.52
CA TYR A 41 -31.32 5.33 28.16
C TYR A 41 -30.41 4.51 29.09
N LEU A 42 -29.16 4.23 28.67
CA LEU A 42 -28.17 3.55 29.50
C LEU A 42 -27.77 4.38 30.73
N THR A 43 -27.66 5.71 30.64
CA THR A 43 -27.26 6.57 31.77
C THR A 43 -28.40 6.98 32.68
N ASP A 44 -29.63 7.10 32.16
CA ASP A 44 -30.77 7.67 32.88
C ASP A 44 -32.02 6.79 32.82
N GLY A 45 -32.42 6.37 31.61
CA GLY A 45 -33.69 5.68 31.35
C GLY A 45 -33.85 4.40 32.16
N PHE A 46 -32.89 3.48 32.05
CA PHE A 46 -32.89 2.24 32.81
C PHE A 46 -33.02 2.47 34.32
N TRP A 47 -32.23 3.41 34.86
CA TRP A 47 -32.25 3.69 36.30
C TRP A 47 -33.56 4.27 36.77
N GLN A 48 -34.23 5.09 35.94
CA GLN A 48 -35.57 5.61 36.24
C GLN A 48 -36.61 4.49 36.23
N ASP A 49 -36.54 3.58 35.25
CA ASP A 49 -37.48 2.48 35.10
C ASP A 49 -37.43 1.48 36.26
N VAL A 50 -36.24 1.24 36.83
CA VAL A 50 -36.05 0.39 38.01
C VAL A 50 -36.25 1.15 39.34
N GLY A 51 -36.69 2.41 39.30
CA GLY A 51 -36.96 3.24 40.48
C GLY A 51 -35.70 3.75 41.19
N GLY A 52 -34.54 3.68 40.54
CA GLY A 52 -33.28 4.26 40.97
C GLY A 52 -33.08 5.71 40.52
N GLN A 53 -31.84 6.18 40.60
CA GLN A 53 -31.40 7.47 40.06
C GLN A 53 -30.11 7.26 39.25
N PRO A 54 -29.87 8.07 38.21
CA PRO A 54 -28.59 8.09 37.49
C PRO A 54 -27.42 8.23 38.47
N HIS A 55 -26.35 7.47 38.24
CA HIS A 55 -25.20 7.49 39.14
C HIS A 55 -23.89 7.18 38.44
N HIS A 56 -22.80 7.74 38.96
CA HIS A 56 -21.44 7.55 38.42
C HIS A 56 -20.38 7.81 39.50
N PHE A 57 -19.14 7.38 39.29
CA PHE A 57 -18.05 7.76 40.17
C PHE A 57 -17.69 9.25 40.01
N ASN A 58 -17.27 9.91 41.08
CA ASN A 58 -16.76 11.29 41.01
C ASN A 58 -15.35 11.36 40.39
N VAL A 59 -15.24 11.00 39.11
CA VAL A 59 -14.03 11.03 38.30
C VAL A 59 -14.36 11.67 36.94
N ARG A 60 -13.33 12.02 36.18
CA ARG A 60 -13.43 12.44 34.79
C ARG A 60 -12.40 11.68 33.95
N ALA A 61 -12.49 11.77 32.64
CA ALA A 61 -11.46 11.30 31.72
C ALA A 61 -10.05 11.73 32.18
N GLY A 62 -9.10 10.78 32.17
CA GLY A 62 -7.73 10.95 32.70
C GLY A 62 -7.61 10.73 34.22
N GLY A 63 -8.73 10.65 34.94
CA GLY A 63 -8.80 10.32 36.37
C GLY A 63 -8.53 8.85 36.66
N SER A 64 -8.72 8.42 37.92
CA SER A 64 -8.42 7.04 38.32
C SER A 64 -9.47 6.45 39.25
N ILE A 65 -9.71 5.14 39.10
CA ILE A 65 -10.57 4.33 39.97
C ILE A 65 -9.73 3.16 40.48
N THR A 66 -9.73 2.93 41.79
CA THR A 66 -9.03 1.78 42.38
C THR A 66 -9.85 0.50 42.24
N VAL A 67 -9.20 -0.61 41.86
CA VAL A 67 -9.84 -1.92 41.69
C VAL A 67 -9.11 -2.99 42.51
N ASN A 68 -9.83 -3.97 43.05
CA ASN A 68 -9.22 -5.14 43.68
C ASN A 68 -9.75 -6.41 43.04
N ILE A 69 -8.87 -7.08 42.29
CA ILE A 69 -9.15 -8.33 41.58
C ILE A 69 -8.54 -9.57 42.26
N THR A 70 -7.93 -9.40 43.44
CA THR A 70 -7.17 -10.47 44.11
C THR A 70 -8.00 -11.68 44.52
N ALA A 71 -9.33 -11.52 44.62
CA ALA A 71 -10.25 -12.61 44.92
C ALA A 71 -10.59 -13.49 43.70
N LEU A 72 -10.24 -13.06 42.48
CA LEU A 72 -10.41 -13.84 41.26
C LEU A 72 -9.26 -14.84 41.08
N ARG A 73 -9.53 -15.97 40.41
CA ARG A 73 -8.48 -16.86 39.88
C ARG A 73 -7.64 -16.14 38.82
N ALA A 74 -6.42 -16.63 38.61
CA ALA A 74 -5.44 -15.98 37.71
C ALA A 74 -5.99 -15.72 36.30
N ASP A 75 -6.68 -16.68 35.70
CA ASP A 75 -7.28 -16.55 34.36
C ASP A 75 -8.42 -15.52 34.31
N ASN A 76 -9.18 -15.39 35.40
CA ASN A 76 -10.21 -14.37 35.54
C ASN A 76 -9.63 -12.99 35.87
N GLN A 77 -8.49 -12.91 36.56
CA GLN A 77 -7.75 -11.65 36.73
C GLN A 77 -7.28 -11.12 35.38
N ASP A 78 -6.72 -11.99 34.53
CA ASP A 78 -6.26 -11.58 33.20
C ASP A 78 -7.42 -11.09 32.32
N THR A 79 -8.57 -11.78 32.39
CA THR A 79 -9.79 -11.35 31.68
C THR A 79 -10.33 -10.02 32.23
N ALA A 80 -10.35 -9.85 33.56
CA ALA A 80 -10.77 -8.61 34.19
C ALA A 80 -9.86 -7.43 33.81
N ARG A 81 -8.54 -7.64 33.74
CA ARG A 81 -7.58 -6.63 33.26
C ARG A 81 -7.87 -6.22 31.82
N ALA A 82 -8.10 -7.18 30.93
CA ALA A 82 -8.47 -6.89 29.54
C ALA A 82 -9.77 -6.06 29.46
N ALA A 83 -10.80 -6.43 30.23
CA ALA A 83 -12.05 -5.68 30.27
C ALA A 83 -11.92 -4.27 30.88
N LEU A 84 -11.11 -4.10 31.93
CA LEU A 84 -10.80 -2.78 32.48
C LEU A 84 -10.02 -1.92 31.46
N GLN A 85 -9.16 -2.54 30.66
CA GLN A 85 -8.42 -1.85 29.61
C GLN A 85 -9.36 -1.34 28.50
N THR A 86 -10.37 -2.11 28.07
CA THR A 86 -11.32 -1.63 27.05
C THR A 86 -12.12 -0.42 27.54
N TRP A 87 -12.55 -0.41 28.81
CA TRP A 87 -13.15 0.77 29.42
C TRP A 87 -12.17 1.93 29.58
N SER A 88 -10.90 1.65 29.85
CA SER A 88 -9.85 2.68 29.88
C SER A 88 -9.67 3.34 28.52
N ASN A 89 -9.69 2.56 27.44
CA ASN A 89 -9.60 3.07 26.07
C ASN A 89 -10.82 3.93 25.72
N ALA A 90 -12.03 3.51 26.10
CA ALA A 90 -13.26 4.26 25.81
C ALA A 90 -13.40 5.57 26.62
N THR A 91 -12.91 5.61 27.86
CA THR A 91 -13.21 6.69 28.83
C THR A 91 -12.00 7.51 29.25
N GLY A 92 -10.78 7.02 29.01
CA GLY A 92 -9.55 7.56 29.56
C GLY A 92 -9.40 7.41 31.08
N ILE A 93 -10.31 6.72 31.76
CA ILE A 93 -10.19 6.42 33.19
C ILE A 93 -9.09 5.37 33.39
N LYS A 94 -8.22 5.60 34.38
CA LYS A 94 -7.16 4.64 34.76
C LYS A 94 -7.67 3.75 35.90
N PHE A 95 -7.84 2.46 35.63
CA PHE A 95 -8.13 1.49 36.68
C PHE A 95 -6.85 1.02 37.35
N ILE A 96 -6.71 1.31 38.65
CA ILE A 96 -5.49 1.07 39.41
C ILE A 96 -5.68 -0.12 40.35
N GLU A 97 -4.98 -1.22 40.09
CA GLU A 97 -5.03 -2.42 40.94
C GLU A 97 -4.47 -2.15 42.34
N THR A 98 -5.17 -2.65 43.35
CA THR A 98 -4.74 -2.66 44.75
C THR A 98 -5.09 -3.98 45.41
N THR A 99 -4.33 -4.35 46.44
CA THR A 99 -4.57 -5.55 47.27
C THR A 99 -5.46 -5.26 48.49
N GLY A 100 -5.74 -3.98 48.77
CA GLY A 100 -6.53 -3.52 49.91
C GLY A 100 -7.97 -3.14 49.56
N ARG A 101 -8.55 -2.18 50.29
CA ARG A 101 -9.86 -1.61 49.92
C ARG A 101 -9.74 -0.88 48.59
N ALA A 102 -10.68 -1.16 47.69
CA ALA A 102 -10.80 -0.55 46.38
C ALA A 102 -12.18 0.08 46.20
N GLN A 103 -12.30 0.99 45.22
CA GLN A 103 -13.59 1.53 44.80
C GLN A 103 -14.42 0.48 44.06
N ILE A 104 -13.78 -0.42 43.29
CA ILE A 104 -14.44 -1.58 42.69
C ILE A 104 -13.79 -2.86 43.23
N GLY A 105 -14.56 -3.69 43.92
CA GLY A 105 -14.12 -5.02 44.38
C GLY A 105 -14.66 -6.12 43.47
N PHE A 106 -13.83 -7.10 43.12
CA PHE A 106 -14.26 -8.25 42.34
C PHE A 106 -14.37 -9.51 43.21
N SER A 107 -15.32 -10.39 42.87
CA SER A 107 -15.50 -11.71 43.47
C SER A 107 -15.90 -12.76 42.41
N GLU A 108 -15.74 -14.03 42.75
CA GLU A 108 -16.13 -15.16 41.90
C GLU A 108 -16.72 -16.35 42.68
N ASP A 109 -17.01 -16.14 43.97
CA ASP A 109 -17.50 -17.15 44.91
C ASP A 109 -19.03 -17.27 44.92
N GLN A 110 -19.73 -16.36 44.24
CA GLN A 110 -21.19 -16.35 44.11
C GLN A 110 -21.62 -16.79 42.71
N SER A 111 -22.82 -17.36 42.63
CA SER A 111 -23.43 -17.77 41.35
C SER A 111 -23.77 -16.55 40.50
N GLY A 112 -23.73 -16.71 39.18
CA GLY A 112 -24.09 -15.66 38.24
C GLY A 112 -22.98 -14.66 37.94
N ALA A 113 -23.32 -13.70 37.10
CA ALA A 113 -22.59 -12.47 36.88
C ALA A 113 -23.51 -11.30 37.23
N TYR A 114 -23.01 -10.33 37.98
CA TYR A 114 -23.73 -9.11 38.34
C TYR A 114 -22.79 -8.05 38.92
N ALA A 115 -23.22 -6.79 38.88
CA ALA A 115 -22.59 -5.70 39.61
C ALA A 115 -23.58 -4.97 40.51
N ASN A 116 -23.08 -4.42 41.62
CA ASN A 116 -23.86 -3.61 42.55
C ASN A 116 -23.06 -2.37 42.96
N SER A 117 -23.75 -1.25 43.14
CA SER A 117 -23.14 0.03 43.52
C SER A 117 -23.77 0.58 44.80
N ILE A 118 -22.93 1.07 45.70
CA ILE A 118 -23.35 1.89 46.85
C ILE A 118 -23.26 3.34 46.40
N THR A 119 -24.41 4.00 46.31
CA THR A 119 -24.51 5.41 45.91
C THR A 119 -24.79 6.30 47.10
N SER A 120 -24.32 7.54 47.01
CA SER A 120 -24.66 8.60 47.94
C SER A 120 -25.91 9.34 47.46
N SER A 121 -26.51 10.16 48.33
CA SER A 121 -27.78 10.84 48.05
C SER A 121 -27.74 11.86 46.90
N ASN A 122 -26.55 12.19 46.39
CA ASN A 122 -26.35 13.07 45.23
C ASN A 122 -26.01 12.29 43.94
N GLY A 123 -26.20 10.97 43.91
CA GLY A 123 -25.96 10.14 42.73
C GLY A 123 -24.49 9.75 42.52
N LEU A 124 -23.57 10.06 43.45
CA LEU A 124 -22.19 9.61 43.31
C LEU A 124 -22.02 8.18 43.83
N ILE A 125 -21.40 7.32 43.04
CA ILE A 125 -20.94 5.99 43.45
C ILE A 125 -19.80 6.14 44.45
N VAL A 126 -19.98 5.52 45.61
CA VAL A 126 -18.98 5.44 46.69
C VAL A 126 -18.12 4.19 46.51
N SER A 127 -18.73 3.07 46.16
CA SER A 127 -18.06 1.80 45.86
C SER A 127 -18.97 0.89 45.04
N SER A 128 -18.37 0.04 44.21
CA SER A 128 -19.06 -1.00 43.45
C SER A 128 -18.47 -2.38 43.75
N SER A 129 -19.26 -3.42 43.55
CA SER A 129 -18.81 -4.82 43.60
C SER A 129 -19.22 -5.51 42.30
N VAL A 130 -18.30 -6.27 41.71
CA VAL A 130 -18.54 -7.09 40.51
C VAL A 130 -18.34 -8.54 40.88
N ASN A 131 -19.33 -9.39 40.61
CA ASN A 131 -19.20 -10.83 40.72
C ASN A 131 -19.25 -11.46 39.33
N VAL A 132 -18.33 -12.37 39.03
CA VAL A 132 -18.41 -13.27 37.88
C VAL A 132 -18.00 -14.65 38.38
N ALA A 133 -18.92 -15.62 38.36
CA ALA A 133 -18.68 -16.94 38.94
C ALA A 133 -17.40 -17.62 38.39
N ALA A 134 -16.67 -18.35 39.24
CA ALA A 134 -15.33 -18.85 38.91
C ALA A 134 -15.25 -19.75 37.67
N ASN A 135 -16.33 -20.47 37.34
CA ASN A 135 -16.43 -21.34 36.16
C ASN A 135 -17.38 -20.74 35.11
N TRP A 136 -17.47 -19.41 35.00
CA TRP A 136 -18.27 -18.75 33.98
C TRP A 136 -17.72 -19.09 32.59
N SER A 137 -18.28 -20.13 31.97
CA SER A 137 -17.71 -20.74 30.76
C SER A 137 -18.77 -20.90 29.67
N ASN A 138 -18.66 -20.10 28.61
CA ASN A 138 -19.26 -20.30 27.29
C ASN A 138 -18.30 -19.82 26.18
N GLY A 139 -17.03 -20.20 26.28
CA GLY A 139 -15.95 -19.72 25.40
C GLY A 139 -15.22 -18.49 25.96
N SER A 140 -14.00 -18.25 25.49
CA SER A 140 -13.13 -17.16 25.99
C SER A 140 -13.76 -15.76 25.77
N TRP A 141 -14.45 -15.57 24.65
CA TRP A 141 -15.00 -14.26 24.26
C TRP A 141 -16.23 -13.85 25.05
N TYR A 142 -17.18 -14.77 25.30
CA TYR A 142 -18.34 -14.45 26.13
C TYR A 142 -17.95 -14.13 27.58
N LYS A 143 -16.89 -14.77 28.08
CA LYS A 143 -16.33 -14.46 29.40
C LYS A 143 -15.81 -13.02 29.44
N LEU A 144 -15.02 -12.61 28.44
CA LEU A 144 -14.56 -11.22 28.30
C LEU A 144 -15.73 -10.25 28.20
N GLN A 145 -16.69 -10.52 27.32
CA GLN A 145 -17.91 -9.72 27.14
C GLN A 145 -18.65 -9.51 28.46
N THR A 146 -18.79 -10.57 29.27
CA THR A 146 -19.43 -10.50 30.60
C THR A 146 -18.65 -9.56 31.52
N PHE A 147 -17.32 -9.68 31.61
CA PHE A 147 -16.54 -8.76 32.44
C PHE A 147 -16.69 -7.30 31.98
N VAL A 148 -16.68 -7.03 30.68
CA VAL A 148 -16.90 -5.68 30.14
C VAL A 148 -18.29 -5.17 30.52
N HIS A 149 -19.33 -6.00 30.37
CA HIS A 149 -20.70 -5.70 30.76
C HIS A 149 -20.83 -5.35 32.26
N GLU A 150 -20.33 -6.20 33.14
CA GLU A 150 -20.46 -5.98 34.59
C GLU A 150 -19.65 -4.77 35.08
N ILE A 151 -18.51 -4.48 34.44
CA ILE A 151 -17.77 -3.25 34.71
C ILE A 151 -18.57 -2.03 34.26
N GLY A 152 -19.30 -2.12 33.13
CA GLY A 152 -20.23 -1.09 32.66
C GLY A 152 -21.27 -0.72 33.72
N HIS A 153 -21.89 -1.72 34.34
CA HIS A 153 -22.76 -1.51 35.49
C HIS A 153 -22.03 -0.92 36.71
N ALA A 154 -20.84 -1.42 37.03
CA ALA A 154 -20.07 -0.93 38.16
C ALA A 154 -19.69 0.56 38.02
N ILE A 155 -19.55 1.06 36.79
CA ILE A 155 -19.33 2.48 36.48
C ILE A 155 -20.61 3.26 36.17
N GLY A 156 -21.80 2.67 36.35
CA GLY A 156 -23.07 3.40 36.35
C GLY A 156 -23.93 3.30 35.09
N LEU A 157 -23.60 2.41 34.15
CA LEU A 157 -24.48 2.14 33.00
C LEU A 157 -25.58 1.14 33.36
N GLY A 158 -26.78 1.33 32.81
CA GLY A 158 -27.90 0.41 32.87
C GLY A 158 -27.99 -0.53 31.67
N HIS A 159 -29.01 -1.38 31.62
CA HIS A 159 -29.34 -2.16 30.42
C HIS A 159 -30.05 -1.31 29.35
N GLY A 160 -30.10 -1.81 28.11
CA GLY A 160 -30.86 -1.23 26.98
C GLY A 160 -32.40 -1.26 27.12
N GLY A 161 -32.92 -1.95 28.14
CA GLY A 161 -34.33 -1.97 28.48
C GLY A 161 -34.58 -2.33 29.95
N ASN A 162 -35.83 -2.23 30.40
CA ASN A 162 -36.23 -2.61 31.76
C ASN A 162 -36.37 -4.14 31.92
N TYR A 163 -35.27 -4.85 31.72
CA TYR A 163 -35.15 -6.29 31.93
C TYR A 163 -33.94 -6.60 32.80
N ASN A 164 -33.94 -7.78 33.43
CA ASN A 164 -32.85 -8.24 34.28
C ASN A 164 -32.88 -9.77 34.39
N GLY A 165 -31.71 -10.43 34.32
CA GLY A 165 -31.56 -11.88 34.42
C GLY A 165 -31.94 -12.68 33.18
N SER A 166 -33.08 -12.40 32.53
CA SER A 166 -33.40 -12.89 31.19
C SER A 166 -34.33 -11.92 30.45
N ALA A 167 -34.29 -11.93 29.12
CA ALA A 167 -35.14 -11.10 28.28
C ALA A 167 -35.49 -11.79 26.95
N ASN A 168 -36.63 -11.44 26.36
CA ASN A 168 -37.03 -11.78 25.00
C ASN A 168 -37.26 -10.49 24.20
N PHE A 169 -36.61 -10.37 23.04
CA PHE A 169 -36.64 -9.12 22.26
C PHE A 169 -38.06 -8.67 21.94
N SER A 170 -38.93 -9.59 21.54
CA SER A 170 -40.29 -9.27 21.10
C SER A 170 -41.21 -8.72 22.21
N THR A 171 -40.86 -8.96 23.48
CA THR A 171 -41.67 -8.54 24.63
C THR A 171 -41.00 -7.48 25.49
N ASP A 172 -39.67 -7.51 25.59
CA ASP A 172 -38.95 -6.78 26.63
C ASP A 172 -38.07 -5.65 26.07
N ALA A 173 -37.74 -5.66 24.77
CA ALA A 173 -36.96 -4.59 24.15
C ALA A 173 -37.76 -3.28 24.14
N SER A 174 -37.07 -2.17 24.44
CA SER A 174 -37.70 -0.84 24.54
C SER A 174 -37.58 -0.01 23.25
N TYR A 175 -36.64 -0.36 22.36
CA TYR A 175 -36.39 0.29 21.08
C TYR A 175 -35.76 -0.69 20.08
N GLN A 176 -35.75 -0.33 18.79
CA GLN A 176 -35.33 -1.22 17.70
C GLN A 176 -33.85 -1.60 17.75
N GLU A 177 -32.98 -0.69 18.16
CA GLU A 177 -31.51 -0.81 18.14
C GLU A 177 -30.92 -1.51 19.37
N ASP A 178 -31.75 -2.10 20.24
CA ASP A 178 -31.30 -2.83 21.43
C ASP A 178 -30.68 -4.18 21.02
N SER A 179 -29.37 -4.17 20.73
CA SER A 179 -28.59 -5.36 20.41
C SER A 179 -27.11 -5.21 20.80
N TRP A 180 -26.40 -6.34 20.86
CA TRP A 180 -24.94 -6.38 21.03
C TRP A 180 -24.16 -5.61 19.96
N GLN A 181 -24.74 -5.34 18.78
CA GLN A 181 -24.08 -4.49 17.79
C GLN A 181 -23.96 -3.04 18.29
N LYS A 182 -24.92 -2.56 19.08
CA LYS A 182 -24.99 -1.17 19.53
C LYS A 182 -24.54 -0.98 20.97
N SER A 183 -24.83 -1.94 21.83
CA SER A 183 -24.52 -1.89 23.26
C SER A 183 -24.21 -3.28 23.80
N ILE A 184 -23.06 -3.42 24.47
CA ILE A 184 -22.70 -4.61 25.24
C ILE A 184 -23.62 -4.79 26.46
N MET A 185 -24.36 -3.74 26.86
CA MET A 185 -25.36 -3.79 27.93
C MET A 185 -26.70 -4.41 27.50
N SER A 186 -26.86 -4.71 26.22
CA SER A 186 -28.03 -5.42 25.71
C SER A 186 -28.02 -6.91 26.09
N TYR A 187 -29.20 -7.50 26.25
CA TYR A 187 -29.36 -8.95 26.39
C TYR A 187 -29.59 -9.66 25.05
N PHE A 188 -29.73 -8.90 23.97
CA PHE A 188 -30.07 -9.42 22.66
C PHE A 188 -28.83 -9.47 21.77
N ASP A 189 -28.44 -10.67 21.37
CA ASP A 189 -27.44 -10.82 20.32
C ASP A 189 -28.01 -10.39 18.96
N GLN A 190 -27.14 -10.27 17.94
CA GLN A 190 -27.55 -9.79 16.61
C GLN A 190 -28.62 -10.67 15.96
N ASN A 191 -28.74 -11.96 16.31
CA ASN A 191 -29.77 -12.85 15.78
C ASN A 191 -31.11 -12.72 16.51
N ASP A 192 -31.10 -12.30 17.77
CA ASP A 192 -32.34 -12.10 18.55
C ASP A 192 -33.13 -10.87 18.07
N ASN A 193 -32.41 -9.87 17.55
CA ASN A 193 -32.98 -8.61 17.11
C ASN A 193 -33.31 -8.62 15.60
N PRO A 194 -34.59 -8.66 15.19
CA PRO A 194 -34.99 -8.70 13.78
C PRO A 194 -34.76 -7.39 13.01
N TYR A 195 -34.39 -6.31 13.70
CA TYR A 195 -34.00 -5.03 13.09
C TYR A 195 -32.50 -4.91 12.84
N ASP A 196 -31.70 -5.82 13.42
CA ASP A 196 -30.26 -5.85 13.23
C ASP A 196 -29.92 -6.62 11.94
N THR A 197 -28.97 -6.08 11.17
CA THR A 197 -28.47 -6.72 9.94
C THR A 197 -27.03 -7.23 10.10
N ALA A 198 -26.42 -7.04 11.28
CA ALA A 198 -25.12 -7.63 11.57
C ALA A 198 -25.20 -9.15 11.72
N ALA A 199 -24.07 -9.80 11.48
CA ALA A 199 -23.88 -11.20 11.82
C ALA A 199 -23.56 -11.33 13.31
N PHE A 200 -23.86 -12.50 13.86
CA PHE A 200 -23.50 -12.83 15.23
C PHE A 200 -22.01 -12.66 15.50
N ALA A 201 -21.68 -11.92 16.54
CA ALA A 201 -20.32 -11.73 17.00
C ALA A 201 -20.31 -11.31 18.49
N PHE A 202 -19.34 -11.83 19.24
CA PHE A 202 -19.16 -11.48 20.65
C PHE A 202 -18.56 -10.07 20.78
N ALA A 203 -19.23 -9.19 21.51
CA ALA A 203 -18.73 -7.84 21.77
C ALA A 203 -17.55 -7.92 22.76
N ILE A 204 -16.35 -7.55 22.29
CA ILE A 204 -15.12 -7.60 23.11
C ILE A 204 -14.70 -6.23 23.66
N THR A 205 -15.40 -5.17 23.27
CA THR A 205 -15.25 -3.79 23.79
C THR A 205 -16.60 -3.24 24.21
N PRO A 206 -16.65 -2.11 24.95
CA PRO A 206 -17.82 -1.24 24.92
C PRO A 206 -18.15 -0.89 23.46
N MET A 207 -19.43 -0.92 23.11
CA MET A 207 -19.93 -0.62 21.78
C MET A 207 -20.34 0.85 21.68
N LEU A 208 -20.74 1.33 20.49
CA LEU A 208 -21.01 2.76 20.23
C LEU A 208 -21.88 3.45 21.31
N ALA A 209 -23.00 2.83 21.72
CA ALA A 209 -23.91 3.44 22.69
C ALA A 209 -23.27 3.46 24.10
N ASP A 210 -22.48 2.45 24.43
CA ASP A 210 -21.79 2.34 25.72
C ASP A 210 -20.68 3.37 25.86
N ILE A 211 -19.87 3.56 24.80
CA ILE A 211 -18.81 4.56 24.75
C ILE A 211 -19.43 5.95 24.92
N LEU A 212 -20.48 6.27 24.15
CA LEU A 212 -21.15 7.57 24.23
C LEU A 212 -21.79 7.80 25.61
N ALA A 213 -22.41 6.76 26.20
CA ALA A 213 -22.99 6.82 27.54
C ALA A 213 -21.92 7.09 28.60
N ALA A 214 -20.82 6.34 28.58
CA ALA A 214 -19.73 6.51 29.53
C ALA A 214 -19.03 7.88 29.37
N GLN A 215 -18.82 8.34 28.13
CA GLN A 215 -18.26 9.67 27.87
C GLN A 215 -19.22 10.80 28.27
N THR A 216 -20.53 10.57 28.30
CA THR A 216 -21.50 11.52 28.87
C THR A 216 -21.33 11.65 30.39
N LEU A 217 -21.06 10.54 31.09
CA LEU A 217 -20.82 10.53 32.53
C LEU A 217 -19.44 11.10 32.92
N TYR A 218 -18.41 10.76 32.15
CA TYR A 218 -17.01 10.97 32.54
C TYR A 218 -16.25 12.00 31.69
N GLY A 219 -16.82 12.43 30.56
CA GLY A 219 -16.18 13.28 29.57
C GLY A 219 -15.48 12.47 28.46
N VAL A 220 -15.35 13.09 27.29
CA VAL A 220 -14.60 12.53 26.15
C VAL A 220 -13.10 12.64 26.44
N PRO A 221 -12.34 11.53 26.41
CA PRO A 221 -10.89 11.58 26.61
C PRO A 221 -10.16 12.16 25.39
N THR A 222 -9.05 12.85 25.64
CA THR A 222 -8.17 13.46 24.60
C THR A 222 -6.74 12.94 24.63
N GLY A 223 -6.52 11.83 25.35
CA GLY A 223 -5.19 11.30 25.68
C GLY A 223 -5.10 9.79 25.54
N VAL A 224 -5.98 9.20 24.74
CA VAL A 224 -6.01 7.77 24.42
C VAL A 224 -5.49 7.63 22.99
N ASN A 225 -4.46 6.80 22.81
CA ASN A 225 -3.89 6.47 21.51
C ASN A 225 -3.55 7.71 20.66
N THR A 226 -2.91 8.73 21.24
CA THR A 226 -2.64 10.00 20.53
C THR A 226 -1.51 9.90 19.48
N GLY A 227 -1.08 8.69 19.14
CA GLY A 227 0.03 8.42 18.24
C GLY A 227 -0.48 8.10 16.84
N ASN A 228 0.38 7.62 15.96
CA ASN A 228 -0.10 7.02 14.71
C ASN A 228 -0.37 5.55 15.01
N ASP A 229 -1.64 5.21 15.21
CA ASP A 229 -2.04 3.90 15.66
C ASP A 229 -2.50 3.00 14.51
N THR A 230 -2.50 1.69 14.76
CA THR A 230 -2.88 0.68 13.77
C THR A 230 -3.77 -0.34 14.45
N TYR A 231 -4.87 -0.67 13.79
CA TYR A 231 -5.89 -1.58 14.27
C TYR A 231 -6.03 -2.73 13.27
N GLY A 232 -6.11 -3.97 13.75
CA GLY A 232 -6.09 -5.19 12.93
C GLY A 232 -4.76 -5.96 12.98
N ASP A 233 -4.29 -6.41 11.82
CA ASP A 233 -3.19 -7.34 11.64
C ASP A 233 -1.84 -6.85 12.19
N PHE A 234 -0.92 -7.80 12.43
CA PHE A 234 0.44 -7.58 12.97
C PHE A 234 0.51 -6.92 14.35
N ARG A 235 -0.62 -6.79 15.06
CA ARG A 235 -0.64 -6.42 16.47
C ARG A 235 -0.41 -7.65 17.33
N THR A 236 0.49 -7.53 18.32
CA THR A 236 0.74 -8.59 19.29
C THR A 236 -0.51 -8.80 20.15
N VAL A 237 -1.28 -9.84 19.84
CA VAL A 237 -2.04 -10.70 20.77
C VAL A 237 -2.58 -9.98 22.03
N PHE A 238 -3.87 -9.58 21.98
CA PHE A 238 -4.71 -9.04 23.07
C PHE A 238 -4.37 -7.65 23.64
N ALA A 239 -4.03 -6.67 22.80
CA ALA A 239 -4.38 -5.30 23.16
C ALA A 239 -5.91 -5.18 23.08
N ALA A 240 -6.57 -5.10 24.25
CA ALA A 240 -8.01 -5.28 24.37
C ALA A 240 -8.79 -4.31 23.45
N GLY A 241 -9.40 -4.85 22.39
CA GLY A 241 -10.22 -4.11 21.43
C GLY A 241 -9.54 -3.60 20.17
N THR A 242 -8.25 -3.90 19.92
CA THR A 242 -7.54 -3.42 18.71
C THR A 242 -7.39 -4.47 17.60
N ASP A 243 -7.75 -5.72 17.86
CA ASP A 243 -7.72 -6.83 16.89
C ASP A 243 -9.13 -7.43 16.78
N VAL A 244 -9.73 -7.30 15.60
CA VAL A 244 -11.03 -7.89 15.29
C VAL A 244 -10.75 -9.27 14.70
N VAL A 245 -10.79 -10.27 15.56
CA VAL A 245 -10.66 -11.67 15.15
C VAL A 245 -12.03 -12.24 14.81
N GLN A 246 -12.06 -13.25 13.94
CA GLN A 246 -13.29 -13.89 13.50
C GLN A 246 -14.21 -14.27 14.67
N GLY A 247 -15.47 -13.86 14.58
CA GLY A 247 -16.50 -14.10 15.61
C GLY A 247 -16.54 -13.08 16.75
N THR A 248 -15.74 -12.01 16.67
CA THR A 248 -15.77 -10.88 17.62
C THR A 248 -16.25 -9.59 16.96
N ALA A 249 -16.79 -8.70 17.80
CA ALA A 249 -17.18 -7.35 17.44
C ALA A 249 -16.53 -6.33 18.36
N ALA A 250 -16.12 -5.19 17.81
CA ALA A 250 -15.44 -4.14 18.54
C ALA A 250 -15.83 -2.74 18.04
N THR A 251 -15.65 -1.75 18.91
CA THR A 251 -15.69 -0.33 18.55
C THR A 251 -14.37 0.32 18.92
N ILE A 252 -13.74 0.97 17.94
CA ILE A 252 -12.47 1.68 18.13
C ILE A 252 -12.72 3.08 18.66
N PHE A 253 -12.00 3.44 19.71
CA PHE A 253 -11.88 4.81 20.17
C PHE A 253 -10.42 5.25 20.07
N ASP A 254 -10.19 6.36 19.38
CA ASP A 254 -8.92 7.04 19.25
C ASP A 254 -9.13 8.55 19.49
N SER A 255 -8.12 9.26 20.00
CA SER A 255 -8.21 10.71 20.24
C SER A 255 -7.18 11.56 19.50
N GLY A 256 -6.40 10.99 18.60
CA GLY A 256 -5.67 11.73 17.58
C GLY A 256 -4.46 10.99 17.06
N GLY A 257 -4.01 11.36 15.87
CA GLY A 257 -3.02 10.54 15.20
C GLY A 257 -3.17 10.64 13.71
N ILE A 258 -2.41 9.80 13.01
CA ILE A 258 -2.76 9.35 11.66
C ILE A 258 -2.88 7.83 11.77
N ASP A 259 -4.11 7.35 11.80
CA ASP A 259 -4.43 6.00 12.22
C ASP A 259 -4.77 5.11 11.03
N THR A 260 -4.51 3.81 11.19
CA THR A 260 -4.62 2.84 10.11
C THR A 260 -5.42 1.63 10.51
N PHE A 261 -6.43 1.30 9.73
CA PHE A 261 -7.02 -0.03 9.71
C PHE A 261 -6.20 -0.93 8.80
N ASN A 262 -5.48 -1.90 9.37
CA ASN A 262 -4.65 -2.83 8.63
C ASN A 262 -5.25 -4.24 8.69
N PHE A 263 -5.74 -4.71 7.55
CA PHE A 263 -6.29 -6.04 7.34
C PHE A 263 -5.59 -6.73 6.16
N SER A 264 -4.31 -6.43 5.96
CA SER A 264 -3.57 -6.88 4.78
C SER A 264 -3.26 -8.38 4.74
N LEU A 265 -3.44 -9.11 5.85
CA LEU A 265 -3.32 -10.58 5.88
C LEU A 265 -4.66 -11.28 5.60
N ARG A 266 -5.74 -10.54 5.36
CA ARG A 266 -7.08 -11.13 5.20
C ARG A 266 -7.34 -11.50 3.74
N SER A 267 -7.93 -12.66 3.53
CA SER A 267 -8.28 -13.18 2.20
C SER A 267 -9.78 -13.20 1.91
N ALA A 268 -10.61 -12.86 2.90
CA ALA A 268 -12.05 -12.68 2.72
C ALA A 268 -12.35 -11.25 2.21
N ASP A 269 -13.51 -11.08 1.57
CA ASP A 269 -14.01 -9.76 1.19
C ASP A 269 -14.29 -8.91 2.44
N GLN A 270 -13.61 -7.77 2.54
CA GLN A 270 -13.76 -6.77 3.58
C GLN A 270 -14.68 -5.65 3.10
N LYS A 271 -15.47 -5.10 4.02
CA LYS A 271 -16.17 -3.83 3.78
C LYS A 271 -15.75 -2.84 4.86
N ILE A 272 -14.92 -1.88 4.50
CA ILE A 272 -14.38 -0.88 5.41
C ILE A 272 -15.05 0.47 5.16
N ASP A 273 -15.48 1.10 6.25
CA ASP A 273 -16.05 2.45 6.27
C ASP A 273 -15.35 3.24 7.38
N LEU A 274 -14.53 4.23 7.00
CA LEU A 274 -13.70 5.03 7.91
C LEU A 274 -14.46 6.20 8.54
N ARG A 275 -15.76 6.33 8.30
CA ARG A 275 -16.58 7.40 8.89
C ARG A 275 -16.93 7.06 10.34
N ALA A 276 -16.88 8.05 11.22
CA ALA A 276 -17.33 7.89 12.59
C ALA A 276 -18.78 7.38 12.67
N GLU A 277 -19.04 6.46 13.61
CA GLU A 277 -20.30 5.74 13.82
C GLU A 277 -20.72 4.78 12.69
N ALA A 278 -19.91 4.64 11.64
CA ALA A 278 -20.14 3.64 10.62
C ALA A 278 -19.73 2.24 11.11
N PHE A 279 -20.29 1.23 10.45
CA PHE A 279 -19.98 -0.18 10.68
C PHE A 279 -19.28 -0.75 9.45
N SER A 280 -18.15 -1.41 9.71
CA SER A 280 -17.37 -2.22 8.78
C SER A 280 -17.67 -3.71 8.99
N SER A 281 -17.41 -4.51 7.95
CA SER A 281 -17.51 -5.96 7.97
C SER A 281 -16.13 -6.56 7.73
N ILE A 282 -15.61 -7.24 8.75
CA ILE A 282 -14.27 -7.84 8.73
C ILE A 282 -14.38 -9.36 8.70
N ASP A 283 -13.52 -10.03 7.92
CA ASP A 283 -13.53 -11.50 7.71
C ASP A 283 -14.88 -12.06 7.21
N GLY A 284 -15.63 -11.26 6.43
CA GLY A 284 -16.98 -11.61 5.98
C GLY A 284 -18.04 -11.63 7.09
N VAL A 285 -17.72 -11.17 8.31
CA VAL A 285 -18.69 -10.99 9.40
C VAL A 285 -19.33 -9.62 9.25
N ALA A 286 -20.66 -9.59 9.03
CA ALA A 286 -21.35 -8.34 8.76
C ALA A 286 -21.40 -7.43 10.00
N GLY A 287 -20.89 -6.20 9.87
CA GLY A 287 -21.10 -5.11 10.83
C GLY A 287 -20.45 -5.32 12.21
N ASN A 288 -19.29 -5.96 12.27
CA ASN A 288 -18.59 -6.31 13.50
C ASN A 288 -17.52 -5.30 13.95
N LEU A 289 -17.16 -4.31 13.13
CA LEU A 289 -16.22 -3.26 13.53
C LEU A 289 -16.87 -1.89 13.39
N ALA A 290 -16.80 -1.06 14.43
CA ALA A 290 -17.28 0.31 14.40
C ALA A 290 -16.21 1.31 14.81
N ILE A 291 -16.38 2.57 14.39
CA ILE A 291 -15.56 3.71 14.81
C ILE A 291 -16.39 4.59 15.73
N ALA A 292 -15.89 4.92 16.92
CA ALA A 292 -16.63 5.75 17.87
C ALA A 292 -16.84 7.19 17.38
N ARG A 293 -17.81 7.88 17.97
CA ARG A 293 -18.12 9.29 17.65
C ARG A 293 -16.90 10.18 17.84
N GLY A 294 -16.63 11.02 16.85
CA GLY A 294 -15.57 12.03 16.91
C GLY A 294 -14.16 11.46 16.74
N VAL A 295 -14.04 10.17 16.42
CA VAL A 295 -12.80 9.52 16.02
C VAL A 295 -12.62 9.70 14.51
N VAL A 296 -11.40 9.97 14.09
CA VAL A 296 -10.99 9.96 12.68
C VAL A 296 -9.99 8.83 12.51
N ILE A 297 -10.19 7.99 11.50
CA ILE A 297 -9.21 7.01 11.05
C ILE A 297 -8.87 7.40 9.61
N GLU A 298 -7.59 7.63 9.33
CA GLU A 298 -7.14 8.19 8.06
C GLU A 298 -6.89 7.10 7.00
N ASN A 299 -6.40 5.93 7.40
CA ASN A 299 -5.90 4.95 6.44
C ASN A 299 -6.60 3.59 6.57
N ALA A 300 -6.69 2.89 5.44
CA ALA A 300 -7.11 1.50 5.38
C ALA A 300 -6.24 0.71 4.41
N ILE A 301 -5.84 -0.49 4.81
CA ILE A 301 -5.10 -1.45 3.99
C ILE A 301 -5.84 -2.79 4.09
N THR A 302 -6.21 -3.37 2.96
CA THR A 302 -6.83 -4.70 2.87
C THR A 302 -5.94 -5.68 2.12
N GLY A 303 -6.44 -6.90 1.92
CA GLY A 303 -5.63 -8.07 1.57
C GLY A 303 -5.95 -8.61 0.18
N GLY A 304 -6.28 -9.90 0.10
CA GLY A 304 -6.54 -10.59 -1.18
C GLY A 304 -8.01 -10.71 -1.56
N GLY A 305 -8.90 -10.00 -0.85
CA GLY A 305 -10.35 -10.09 -1.00
C GLY A 305 -10.88 -9.24 -2.16
N ARG A 306 -12.20 -9.22 -2.38
CA ARG A 306 -12.85 -8.18 -3.20
C ARG A 306 -13.40 -7.13 -2.27
N ASP A 307 -12.56 -6.16 -1.98
CA ASP A 307 -12.74 -5.28 -0.85
C ASP A 307 -13.49 -4.01 -1.26
N THR A 308 -14.31 -3.49 -0.35
CA THR A 308 -14.95 -2.18 -0.50
C THR A 308 -14.42 -1.26 0.58
N LEU A 309 -13.69 -0.22 0.18
CA LEU A 309 -13.12 0.77 1.09
C LEU A 309 -13.83 2.11 0.88
N THR A 310 -14.31 2.71 1.97
CA THR A 310 -14.90 4.04 1.98
C THR A 310 -14.15 4.91 2.99
N GLY A 311 -13.52 5.98 2.51
CA GLY A 311 -12.87 6.98 3.34
C GLY A 311 -13.87 7.93 4.01
N ASN A 312 -13.37 9.06 4.51
CA ASN A 312 -14.12 10.06 5.25
C ASN A 312 -13.86 11.47 4.70
N ASP A 313 -13.91 12.51 5.54
CA ASP A 313 -13.66 13.90 5.11
C ASP A 313 -12.18 14.33 5.32
N ALA A 314 -11.35 13.44 5.87
CA ALA A 314 -9.91 13.67 6.06
C ALA A 314 -9.12 13.18 4.83
N ALA A 315 -7.85 13.58 4.72
CA ALA A 315 -6.98 13.04 3.69
C ALA A 315 -6.67 11.56 3.98
N ASN A 316 -7.22 10.66 3.17
CA ASN A 316 -7.12 9.22 3.38
C ASN A 316 -6.03 8.57 2.52
N ARG A 317 -5.40 7.51 3.03
CA ARG A 317 -4.67 6.53 2.22
C ARG A 317 -5.42 5.20 2.24
N LEU A 318 -5.94 4.78 1.09
CA LEU A 318 -6.74 3.57 0.95
C LEU A 318 -6.04 2.60 -0.01
N GLU A 319 -5.78 1.38 0.44
CA GLU A 319 -5.03 0.36 -0.30
C GLU A 319 -5.83 -0.95 -0.34
N GLY A 320 -6.31 -1.33 -1.53
CA GLY A 320 -7.18 -2.50 -1.75
C GLY A 320 -6.42 -3.83 -1.66
N GLY A 321 -5.23 -3.86 -2.26
CA GLY A 321 -4.35 -5.03 -2.19
C GLY A 321 -4.44 -5.86 -3.47
N ALA A 322 -4.86 -7.11 -3.37
CA ALA A 322 -5.12 -7.95 -4.54
C ALA A 322 -6.59 -8.31 -4.58
N GLY A 323 -7.15 -8.44 -5.78
CA GLY A 323 -8.57 -8.70 -5.96
C GLY A 323 -9.22 -7.56 -6.72
N ASN A 324 -10.54 -7.64 -6.91
CA ASN A 324 -11.24 -6.58 -7.64
C ASN A 324 -11.91 -5.66 -6.64
N ASP A 325 -11.26 -4.55 -6.34
CA ASP A 325 -11.63 -3.69 -5.23
C ASP A 325 -12.47 -2.49 -5.68
N THR A 326 -13.22 -1.94 -4.74
CA THR A 326 -13.95 -0.68 -4.91
C THR A 326 -13.51 0.29 -3.82
N ILE A 327 -12.86 1.37 -4.21
CA ILE A 327 -12.27 2.35 -3.30
C ILE A 327 -12.92 3.71 -3.53
N LEU A 328 -13.55 4.24 -2.50
CA LEU A 328 -14.20 5.55 -2.47
C LEU A 328 -13.42 6.44 -1.49
N GLY A 329 -12.68 7.43 -2.00
CA GLY A 329 -11.88 8.37 -1.20
C GLY A 329 -12.74 9.19 -0.24
N GLY A 330 -13.76 9.86 -0.76
CA GLY A 330 -14.72 10.61 0.04
C GLY A 330 -14.49 12.11 -0.13
N GLY A 331 -14.16 12.81 0.94
CA GLY A 331 -13.69 14.19 0.89
C GLY A 331 -12.29 14.28 1.46
N GLY A 332 -11.47 15.21 1.00
CA GLY A 332 -10.07 15.27 1.42
C GLY A 332 -9.16 15.25 0.20
N ASN A 333 -7.84 15.12 0.41
CA ASN A 333 -6.93 14.90 -0.70
C ASN A 333 -6.36 13.49 -0.54
N ASP A 334 -6.93 12.55 -1.27
CA ASP A 334 -6.75 11.14 -0.99
C ASP A 334 -5.68 10.49 -1.85
N ILE A 335 -5.06 9.44 -1.32
CA ILE A 335 -4.16 8.55 -2.06
C ILE A 335 -4.83 7.18 -2.15
N LEU A 336 -5.24 6.80 -3.36
CA LEU A 336 -5.91 5.54 -3.63
C LEU A 336 -4.94 4.58 -4.34
N VAL A 337 -4.79 3.38 -3.78
CA VAL A 337 -4.02 2.28 -4.37
C VAL A 337 -5.00 1.14 -4.58
N GLY A 338 -5.36 0.85 -5.83
CA GLY A 338 -6.18 -0.33 -6.14
C GLY A 338 -5.38 -1.59 -5.82
N GLY A 339 -4.27 -1.75 -6.54
CA GLY A 339 -3.29 -2.79 -6.31
C GLY A 339 -3.23 -3.72 -7.51
N ALA A 340 -3.34 -5.03 -7.29
CA ALA A 340 -3.38 -6.01 -8.36
C ALA A 340 -4.82 -6.30 -8.80
N ASP A 341 -4.98 -6.79 -10.03
CA ASP A 341 -6.29 -7.07 -10.65
C ASP A 341 -7.09 -5.79 -10.96
N ARG A 342 -8.42 -5.89 -11.06
CA ARG A 342 -9.25 -4.83 -11.67
C ARG A 342 -10.01 -4.07 -10.59
N ASP A 343 -9.68 -2.78 -10.47
CA ASP A 343 -10.22 -1.93 -9.43
C ASP A 343 -11.14 -0.82 -9.95
N ASP A 344 -12.02 -0.35 -9.08
CA ASP A 344 -12.83 0.85 -9.28
C ASP A 344 -12.46 1.88 -8.21
N LEU A 345 -11.78 2.95 -8.63
CA LEU A 345 -11.28 4.01 -7.75
C LEU A 345 -12.06 5.31 -8.01
N ASP A 346 -12.66 5.88 -6.98
CA ASP A 346 -13.32 7.19 -7.01
C ASP A 346 -12.70 8.09 -5.94
N GLY A 347 -11.99 9.15 -6.34
CA GLY A 347 -11.39 10.11 -5.40
C GLY A 347 -12.43 10.88 -4.59
N GLY A 348 -13.58 11.17 -5.20
CA GLY A 348 -14.60 12.01 -4.59
C GLY A 348 -14.24 13.50 -4.64
N ALA A 349 -14.24 14.16 -3.49
CA ALA A 349 -14.10 15.62 -3.39
C ALA A 349 -12.73 16.03 -2.86
N GLY A 350 -11.91 16.62 -3.72
CA GLY A 350 -10.69 17.31 -3.34
C GLY A 350 -9.66 17.24 -4.46
N THR A 351 -8.42 16.92 -4.12
CA THR A 351 -7.36 16.68 -5.10
C THR A 351 -6.72 15.33 -4.84
N ASP A 352 -7.17 14.35 -5.61
CA ASP A 352 -6.97 12.94 -5.34
C ASP A 352 -5.93 12.34 -6.28
N THR A 353 -5.20 11.36 -5.75
CA THR A 353 -4.09 10.69 -6.44
C THR A 353 -4.33 9.20 -6.49
N ALA A 354 -4.45 8.65 -7.71
CA ALA A 354 -4.33 7.22 -7.91
C ALA A 354 -2.84 6.86 -8.01
N LEU A 355 -2.37 5.97 -7.14
CA LEU A 355 -0.98 5.53 -7.10
C LEU A 355 -0.85 4.13 -7.68
N PHE A 356 0.04 4.00 -8.66
CA PHE A 356 0.35 2.78 -9.38
C PHE A 356 1.79 2.37 -9.07
N ALA A 357 2.03 1.06 -9.00
CA ALA A 357 3.37 0.52 -8.77
C ALA A 357 4.21 0.55 -10.06
N GLY A 358 5.51 0.83 -9.95
CA GLY A 358 6.40 0.79 -11.11
C GLY A 358 6.33 2.03 -11.99
N LEU A 359 6.88 1.90 -13.20
CA LEU A 359 7.06 3.00 -14.13
C LEU A 359 5.76 3.30 -14.91
N SER A 360 5.50 4.56 -15.20
CA SER A 360 4.39 5.01 -16.05
C SER A 360 4.30 4.24 -17.39
N THR A 361 5.45 3.92 -17.98
CA THR A 361 5.55 3.17 -19.25
C THR A 361 5.02 1.73 -19.20
N ALA A 362 4.75 1.17 -18.01
CA ALA A 362 4.12 -0.14 -17.85
C ALA A 362 2.60 -0.08 -18.07
N TYR A 363 2.03 1.11 -18.23
CA TYR A 363 0.60 1.33 -18.26
C TYR A 363 0.12 1.99 -19.56
N GLN A 364 -1.13 1.68 -19.91
CA GLN A 364 -1.85 2.31 -21.01
C GLN A 364 -3.11 3.01 -20.51
N ALA A 365 -3.35 4.21 -21.02
CA ALA A 365 -4.58 4.96 -20.80
C ALA A 365 -5.52 4.80 -22.00
N LEU A 366 -6.81 4.63 -21.73
CA LEU A 366 -7.86 4.57 -22.75
C LEU A 366 -8.50 5.95 -22.94
N TYR A 367 -8.31 6.55 -24.12
CA TYR A 367 -9.06 7.72 -24.55
C TYR A 367 -10.33 7.30 -25.28
N ASN A 368 -11.49 7.50 -24.65
CA ASN A 368 -12.81 7.21 -25.22
C ASN A 368 -13.83 8.28 -24.78
N ALA A 369 -15.11 8.08 -25.14
CA ALA A 369 -16.18 9.00 -24.74
C ALA A 369 -16.34 9.12 -23.21
N ASP A 370 -16.09 8.06 -22.43
CA ASP A 370 -16.19 8.10 -20.96
C ASP A 370 -15.14 9.06 -20.37
N PHE A 371 -13.89 8.98 -20.83
CA PHE A 371 -12.85 9.89 -20.37
C PHE A 371 -13.06 11.31 -20.92
N ALA A 372 -13.38 11.43 -22.22
CA ALA A 372 -13.51 12.71 -22.88
C ALA A 372 -14.68 13.57 -22.39
N LEU A 373 -15.78 12.95 -21.95
CA LEU A 373 -17.03 13.65 -21.61
C LEU A 373 -17.36 13.59 -20.11
N SER A 374 -16.98 12.50 -19.44
CA SER A 374 -17.35 12.24 -18.05
C SER A 374 -16.15 12.18 -17.11
N GLY A 375 -14.92 12.29 -17.62
CA GLY A 375 -13.69 12.23 -16.81
C GLY A 375 -13.36 10.83 -16.29
N ILE A 376 -14.06 9.79 -16.75
CA ILE A 376 -13.81 8.41 -16.31
C ILE A 376 -12.64 7.85 -17.11
N LEU A 377 -11.48 7.72 -16.49
CA LEU A 377 -10.28 7.19 -17.11
C LEU A 377 -10.19 5.67 -16.87
N ARG A 378 -9.76 4.92 -17.89
CA ARG A 378 -9.39 3.51 -17.72
C ARG A 378 -7.91 3.33 -17.95
N MET A 379 -7.27 2.68 -16.98
CA MET A 379 -5.84 2.41 -16.93
C MET A 379 -5.63 0.91 -17.07
N THR A 380 -4.80 0.47 -18.02
CA THR A 380 -4.46 -0.94 -18.23
C THR A 380 -3.01 -1.19 -17.83
N ASP A 381 -2.78 -2.12 -16.91
CA ASP A 381 -1.46 -2.71 -16.67
C ASP A 381 -1.09 -3.61 -17.86
N MET A 382 0.02 -3.34 -18.54
CA MET A 382 0.42 -4.07 -19.74
C MET A 382 0.99 -5.47 -19.46
N ALA A 383 1.50 -5.72 -18.26
CA ALA A 383 2.06 -7.00 -17.88
C ALA A 383 0.96 -8.01 -17.54
N THR A 384 -0.07 -7.55 -16.81
CA THR A 384 -1.16 -8.41 -16.33
C THR A 384 -2.40 -8.35 -17.22
N GLY A 385 -2.61 -7.25 -17.93
CA GLY A 385 -3.84 -6.95 -18.66
C GLY A 385 -4.99 -6.51 -17.76
N ALA A 386 -4.74 -6.30 -16.47
CA ALA A 386 -5.71 -5.78 -15.52
C ALA A 386 -6.10 -4.34 -15.89
N VAL A 387 -7.34 -3.95 -15.56
CA VAL A 387 -7.89 -2.66 -15.99
C VAL A 387 -8.61 -1.96 -14.85
N ASP A 388 -8.04 -0.86 -14.41
CA ASP A 388 -8.62 -0.02 -13.37
C ASP A 388 -9.50 1.07 -13.99
N THR A 389 -10.58 1.39 -13.28
CA THR A 389 -11.50 2.46 -13.66
C THR A 389 -11.41 3.58 -12.63
N LEU A 390 -11.00 4.77 -13.07
CA LEU A 390 -10.75 5.92 -12.23
C LEU A 390 -11.82 7.00 -12.44
N ARG A 391 -12.32 7.55 -11.34
CA ARG A 391 -13.28 8.67 -11.30
C ARG A 391 -12.80 9.71 -10.31
N SER A 392 -13.04 10.98 -10.61
CA SER A 392 -12.69 12.08 -9.71
C SER A 392 -11.21 12.01 -9.24
N ILE A 393 -10.30 11.66 -10.14
CA ILE A 393 -8.85 11.60 -9.88
C ILE A 393 -8.17 12.71 -10.65
N GLU A 394 -7.44 13.58 -9.94
CA GLU A 394 -6.68 14.67 -10.55
C GLU A 394 -5.26 14.23 -10.92
N LYS A 395 -4.69 13.25 -10.19
CA LYS A 395 -3.29 12.85 -10.35
C LYS A 395 -3.11 11.34 -10.49
N LEU A 396 -2.22 10.95 -11.39
CA LEU A 396 -1.71 9.58 -11.49
C LEU A 396 -0.25 9.58 -11.02
N SER A 397 0.09 8.83 -9.98
CA SER A 397 1.45 8.73 -9.48
C SER A 397 2.07 7.39 -9.81
N PHE A 398 3.26 7.42 -10.41
CA PHE A 398 4.12 6.29 -10.72
C PHE A 398 5.49 6.53 -10.09
N ASP A 399 6.38 5.53 -10.11
CA ASP A 399 7.73 5.65 -9.53
C ASP A 399 8.62 6.67 -10.26
N ASP A 400 8.36 6.92 -11.54
CA ASP A 400 9.13 7.82 -12.40
C ASP A 400 8.50 9.22 -12.56
N VAL A 401 7.18 9.35 -12.40
CA VAL A 401 6.49 10.60 -12.68
C VAL A 401 5.09 10.66 -12.05
N THR A 402 4.63 11.87 -11.74
CA THR A 402 3.21 12.15 -11.43
C THR A 402 2.58 12.93 -12.58
N LEU A 403 1.50 12.41 -13.17
CA LEU A 403 0.79 13.06 -14.26
C LEU A 403 -0.47 13.76 -13.73
N ASP A 404 -0.77 14.92 -14.30
CA ASP A 404 -2.05 15.60 -14.13
C ASP A 404 -3.07 15.05 -15.15
N VAL A 405 -4.20 14.53 -14.67
CA VAL A 405 -5.21 13.87 -15.51
C VAL A 405 -5.86 14.84 -16.49
N ALA A 406 -6.06 16.10 -16.10
CA ALA A 406 -6.61 17.12 -17.00
C ALA A 406 -5.63 17.46 -18.12
N ALA A 407 -4.33 17.58 -17.81
CA ALA A 407 -3.28 17.77 -18.80
C ALA A 407 -3.15 16.57 -19.75
N LEU A 408 -3.25 15.33 -19.23
CA LEU A 408 -3.28 14.11 -20.03
C LEU A 408 -4.45 14.13 -21.02
N LEU A 409 -5.65 14.50 -20.54
CA LEU A 409 -6.85 14.58 -21.38
C LEU A 409 -6.67 15.60 -22.52
N GLU A 410 -6.14 16.79 -22.22
CA GLU A 410 -5.90 17.81 -23.24
C GLU A 410 -4.82 17.39 -24.26
N ASN A 411 -3.78 16.67 -23.82
CA ASN A 411 -2.79 16.09 -24.72
C ASN A 411 -3.42 15.05 -25.66
N MET A 412 -4.21 14.12 -25.13
CA MET A 412 -4.90 13.10 -25.91
C MET A 412 -5.90 13.71 -26.90
N LYS A 413 -6.65 14.75 -26.51
CA LYS A 413 -7.50 15.53 -27.41
C LYS A 413 -6.71 16.20 -28.53
N GLY A 414 -5.54 16.75 -28.23
CA GLY A 414 -4.65 17.35 -29.22
C GLY A 414 -4.16 16.32 -30.25
N ARG A 415 -3.79 15.12 -29.77
CA ARG A 415 -3.23 14.04 -30.61
C ARG A 415 -4.28 13.31 -31.45
N PHE A 416 -5.43 12.96 -30.86
CA PHE A 416 -6.43 12.10 -31.49
C PHE A 416 -7.68 12.86 -31.98
N GLY A 417 -7.83 14.14 -31.59
CA GLY A 417 -9.03 14.93 -31.86
C GLY A 417 -10.10 14.75 -30.78
N THR A 418 -11.17 15.55 -30.87
CA THR A 418 -12.28 15.51 -29.91
C THR A 418 -13.26 14.40 -30.22
N ILE A 419 -13.54 13.54 -29.24
CA ILE A 419 -14.62 12.53 -29.30
C ILE A 419 -15.95 13.16 -28.87
N LYS A 420 -17.02 12.94 -29.64
CA LYS A 420 -18.38 13.42 -29.34
C LYS A 420 -19.24 12.31 -28.74
N ALA A 421 -20.31 12.73 -28.06
CA ALA A 421 -21.30 11.81 -27.51
C ALA A 421 -21.89 10.89 -28.61
N GLY A 422 -21.78 9.58 -28.41
CA GLY A 422 -22.29 8.56 -29.33
C GLY A 422 -21.30 8.12 -30.42
N GLU A 423 -20.10 8.69 -30.50
CA GLU A 423 -19.01 8.15 -31.32
C GLU A 423 -18.39 6.94 -30.61
N ALA A 424 -18.10 5.88 -31.38
CA ALA A 424 -17.52 4.63 -30.87
C ALA A 424 -15.98 4.63 -30.90
N ASP A 425 -15.37 5.78 -31.22
CA ASP A 425 -13.93 5.92 -31.35
C ASP A 425 -13.25 5.75 -29.97
N SER A 426 -12.14 5.01 -29.97
CA SER A 426 -11.33 4.77 -28.78
C SER A 426 -9.87 4.59 -29.14
N HIS A 427 -8.97 5.19 -28.38
CA HIS A 427 -7.53 5.09 -28.57
C HIS A 427 -6.87 4.60 -27.29
N LEU A 428 -6.14 3.48 -27.38
CA LEU A 428 -5.34 2.95 -26.28
C LEU A 428 -3.90 3.45 -26.44
N THR A 429 -3.30 3.94 -25.38
CA THR A 429 -2.10 4.76 -25.49
C THR A 429 -1.16 4.54 -24.31
N ALA A 430 0.10 4.17 -24.58
CA ALA A 430 1.12 3.98 -23.55
C ALA A 430 1.61 5.33 -22.98
N LEU A 431 1.79 5.38 -21.66
CA LEU A 431 2.25 6.59 -20.96
C LEU A 431 3.78 6.77 -21.06
N SER A 432 4.26 7.98 -20.76
CA SER A 432 5.68 8.36 -20.77
C SER A 432 6.01 9.35 -19.66
N ALA A 433 7.22 9.23 -19.09
CA ALA A 433 7.75 10.11 -18.06
C ALA A 433 8.60 11.28 -18.59
N ARG A 434 8.77 11.41 -19.91
CA ARG A 434 9.63 12.46 -20.46
C ARG A 434 8.91 13.80 -20.58
N SER A 435 9.64 14.88 -20.29
CA SER A 435 9.14 16.26 -20.36
C SER A 435 8.95 16.78 -21.79
N ASP A 436 9.52 16.11 -22.79
CA ASP A 436 9.41 16.42 -24.21
C ASP A 436 8.34 15.58 -24.95
N ASP A 437 7.87 14.51 -24.32
CA ASP A 437 6.85 13.58 -24.84
C ASP A 437 5.68 13.54 -23.85
N THR A 438 5.15 14.75 -23.57
CA THR A 438 4.34 15.07 -22.39
C THR A 438 3.14 14.13 -22.23
N TRP A 439 3.36 13.04 -21.49
CA TRP A 439 2.35 12.10 -20.98
C TRP A 439 1.97 10.92 -21.89
N VAL A 440 2.48 10.85 -23.13
CA VAL A 440 2.17 9.76 -24.07
C VAL A 440 3.38 9.46 -24.96
N ARG A 441 3.80 8.20 -25.07
CA ARG A 441 4.90 7.83 -26.00
C ARG A 441 4.56 8.14 -27.46
N SER A 442 5.50 8.76 -28.16
CA SER A 442 5.57 8.70 -29.61
C SER A 442 5.58 7.25 -30.10
N ALA A 443 4.76 6.90 -31.09
CA ALA A 443 4.79 5.54 -31.65
C ALA A 443 6.03 5.31 -32.54
N TYR A 444 6.80 6.36 -32.85
CA TYR A 444 7.82 6.39 -33.90
C TYR A 444 9.04 7.25 -33.51
N GLU A 445 9.51 7.16 -32.27
CA GLU A 445 10.69 7.87 -31.76
C GLU A 445 11.93 7.63 -32.66
N ILE A 446 12.57 8.70 -33.15
CA ILE A 446 13.74 8.64 -34.07
C ILE A 446 14.93 9.42 -33.48
N ASP A 447 15.86 8.68 -32.89
CA ASP A 447 17.04 9.24 -32.22
C ASP A 447 18.31 8.79 -32.95
N GLY A 448 18.56 9.49 -34.04
CA GLY A 448 19.71 9.24 -34.89
C GLY A 448 19.47 8.24 -36.01
N ALA A 449 20.35 7.26 -36.18
CA ALA A 449 20.24 6.32 -37.30
C ALA A 449 18.95 5.50 -37.17
N PHE A 450 18.18 5.36 -38.24
CA PHE A 450 16.89 4.67 -38.18
C PHE A 450 16.51 4.00 -39.49
N THR A 451 15.49 3.15 -39.42
CA THR A 451 14.78 2.58 -40.57
C THR A 451 13.28 2.71 -40.32
N ALA A 452 12.59 3.44 -41.20
CA ALA A 452 11.13 3.54 -41.22
C ALA A 452 10.59 2.74 -42.42
N THR A 453 9.63 1.85 -42.17
CA THR A 453 8.94 1.06 -43.19
C THR A 453 7.45 1.35 -43.15
N ALA A 454 6.81 1.48 -44.31
CA ALA A 454 5.37 1.67 -44.43
C ALA A 454 4.84 1.02 -45.71
N THR A 455 3.63 0.48 -45.68
CA THR A 455 2.91 0.06 -46.88
C THR A 455 2.00 1.20 -47.32
N ALA A 456 2.09 1.63 -48.58
CA ALA A 456 1.29 2.75 -49.09
C ALA A 456 0.76 2.53 -50.51
N ARG A 457 -0.42 3.10 -50.79
CA ARG A 457 -1.06 3.18 -52.11
C ARG A 457 -1.49 4.61 -52.37
N PHE A 458 -1.15 5.14 -53.54
CA PHE A 458 -1.60 6.46 -54.01
C PHE A 458 -2.71 6.27 -55.04
N ASP A 459 -3.93 6.72 -54.75
CA ASP A 459 -5.11 6.54 -55.61
C ASP A 459 -5.28 7.66 -56.63
N SER A 460 -4.73 8.85 -56.39
CA SER A 460 -4.70 9.93 -57.38
C SER A 460 -3.50 10.86 -57.20
N LEU A 461 -2.56 10.82 -58.14
CA LEU A 461 -1.34 11.65 -58.10
C LEU A 461 -1.59 13.10 -58.53
N ASN A 462 -2.58 13.31 -59.41
CA ASN A 462 -2.90 14.65 -59.96
C ASN A 462 -3.88 15.44 -59.09
N ALA A 463 -4.64 14.78 -58.20
CA ALA A 463 -5.65 15.42 -57.37
C ALA A 463 -5.08 16.18 -56.17
N GLY A 464 -3.83 15.91 -55.77
CA GLY A 464 -3.18 16.51 -54.61
C GLY A 464 -1.68 16.67 -54.81
N ALA A 465 -1.09 17.69 -54.18
CA ALA A 465 0.37 17.89 -54.18
C ALA A 465 0.96 17.44 -52.84
N TRP A 466 2.19 16.91 -52.85
CA TRP A 466 2.96 16.58 -51.64
C TRP A 466 2.27 15.62 -50.67
N GLN A 467 1.56 14.63 -51.21
CA GLN A 467 0.87 13.62 -50.42
C GLN A 467 1.87 12.78 -49.61
N ARG A 468 1.83 12.89 -48.28
CA ARG A 468 2.76 12.21 -47.36
C ARG A 468 2.32 10.79 -47.05
N ILE A 469 3.28 9.88 -46.93
CA ILE A 469 3.11 8.58 -46.27
C ILE A 469 3.20 8.79 -44.76
N PHE A 470 4.25 9.49 -44.31
CA PHE A 470 4.41 9.96 -42.94
C PHE A 470 5.14 11.31 -42.90
N ASP A 471 4.90 12.07 -41.84
CA ASP A 471 5.48 13.39 -41.56
C ASP A 471 5.65 13.51 -40.03
N PHE A 472 6.89 13.35 -39.56
CA PHE A 472 7.27 13.24 -38.16
C PHE A 472 8.17 14.41 -37.75
N GLY A 473 7.70 15.37 -36.95
CA GLY A 473 8.49 16.58 -36.67
C GLY A 473 7.86 17.61 -35.74
N ASN A 474 8.47 18.79 -35.68
CA ASN A 474 7.95 19.98 -34.99
C ASN A 474 7.41 21.01 -35.99
N GLY A 475 6.86 20.53 -37.10
CA GLY A 475 6.40 21.35 -38.20
C GLY A 475 7.39 21.49 -39.37
N PRO A 476 7.04 22.31 -40.39
CA PRO A 476 7.68 22.29 -41.70
C PRO A 476 9.14 22.80 -41.75
N ALA A 477 9.60 23.53 -40.74
CA ALA A 477 10.85 24.30 -40.82
C ALA A 477 11.90 23.91 -39.77
N ALA A 478 11.61 22.92 -38.92
CA ALA A 478 12.51 22.48 -37.86
C ALA A 478 12.35 20.98 -37.56
N ASP A 479 13.47 20.25 -37.57
CA ASP A 479 13.59 18.89 -37.02
C ASP A 479 12.54 17.88 -37.48
N ASN A 480 12.21 17.93 -38.76
CA ASN A 480 11.15 17.16 -39.39
C ASN A 480 11.67 16.06 -40.31
N ILE A 481 11.01 14.90 -40.30
CA ILE A 481 11.34 13.71 -41.07
C ILE A 481 10.09 13.28 -41.83
N TRP A 482 10.14 13.28 -43.15
CA TRP A 482 8.96 12.93 -43.94
C TRP A 482 9.30 12.08 -45.16
N LEU A 483 8.31 11.28 -45.57
CA LEU A 483 8.31 10.49 -46.80
C LEU A 483 7.02 10.79 -47.57
N GLY A 484 7.12 11.19 -48.84
CA GLY A 484 5.93 11.51 -49.62
C GLY A 484 6.19 11.86 -51.08
N GLN A 485 5.10 12.03 -51.82
CA GLN A 485 5.08 12.46 -53.21
C GLN A 485 5.78 13.83 -53.37
N VAL A 486 6.49 14.05 -54.48
CA VAL A 486 7.00 15.38 -54.84
C VAL A 486 5.98 16.13 -55.69
N GLY A 487 5.44 17.25 -55.17
CA GLY A 487 4.46 18.05 -55.91
C GLY A 487 3.30 17.20 -56.44
N ARG A 488 2.92 17.41 -57.71
CA ARG A 488 1.96 16.57 -58.45
C ARG A 488 2.68 15.70 -59.48
N SER A 489 3.56 14.82 -59.02
CA SER A 489 4.29 13.86 -59.88
C SER A 489 4.22 12.44 -59.35
N ASP A 490 4.82 11.52 -60.09
CA ASP A 490 5.09 10.13 -59.73
C ASP A 490 6.46 9.93 -59.03
N ASP A 491 7.08 11.02 -58.55
CA ASP A 491 8.33 10.96 -57.81
C ASP A 491 8.09 10.83 -56.31
N MET A 492 8.97 10.07 -55.63
CA MET A 492 8.96 9.90 -54.18
C MET A 492 10.17 10.59 -53.56
N ALA A 493 9.95 11.34 -52.48
CA ALA A 493 11.01 11.97 -51.71
C ALA A 493 11.03 11.51 -50.26
N PHE A 494 12.24 11.30 -49.75
CA PHE A 494 12.52 11.13 -48.33
C PHE A 494 13.39 12.30 -47.88
N ALA A 495 12.97 13.01 -46.84
CA ALA A 495 13.70 14.17 -46.34
C ALA A 495 13.86 14.16 -44.82
N ILE A 496 14.96 14.77 -44.39
CA ILE A 496 15.29 15.07 -43.00
C ILE A 496 15.65 16.54 -42.93
N VAL A 497 14.89 17.30 -42.16
CA VAL A 497 15.19 18.65 -41.76
C VAL A 497 15.90 18.56 -40.42
N LYS A 498 17.14 19.04 -40.34
CA LYS A 498 17.97 19.05 -39.12
C LYS A 498 18.25 20.50 -38.73
N GLY A 499 17.73 20.95 -37.59
CA GLY A 499 17.57 22.38 -37.31
C GLY A 499 16.81 23.03 -38.47
N SER A 500 17.40 24.02 -39.14
CA SER A 500 16.81 24.67 -40.32
C SER A 500 17.31 24.13 -41.68
N THR A 501 18.11 23.06 -41.69
CA THR A 501 18.77 22.56 -42.92
C THR A 501 18.05 21.32 -43.45
N SER A 502 17.61 21.33 -44.71
CA SER A 502 16.90 20.22 -45.33
C SER A 502 17.85 19.33 -46.16
N TYR A 503 17.81 18.03 -45.89
CA TYR A 503 18.48 16.98 -46.64
C TYR A 503 17.43 16.09 -47.29
N GLN A 504 17.50 15.90 -48.60
CA GLN A 504 16.45 15.19 -49.35
C GLN A 504 17.07 14.29 -50.42
N ILE A 505 16.52 13.08 -50.53
CA ILE A 505 16.73 12.20 -51.68
C ILE A 505 15.41 12.02 -52.43
N VAL A 506 15.49 12.00 -53.76
CA VAL A 506 14.33 11.85 -54.65
C VAL A 506 14.55 10.65 -55.56
N ALA A 507 13.56 9.77 -55.62
CA ALA A 507 13.46 8.70 -56.60
C ALA A 507 12.44 9.14 -57.66
N ASN A 508 12.87 9.23 -58.93
CA ASN A 508 12.01 9.70 -60.01
C ASN A 508 11.19 8.56 -60.63
N ASP A 509 9.96 8.84 -61.03
CA ASP A 509 9.05 7.93 -61.76
C ASP A 509 8.81 6.57 -61.03
N VAL A 510 8.74 6.58 -59.70
CA VAL A 510 8.64 5.34 -58.88
C VAL A 510 7.26 5.06 -58.32
N ILE A 511 6.37 6.06 -58.25
CA ILE A 511 5.00 5.89 -57.77
C ILE A 511 4.11 5.44 -58.93
N VAL A 512 3.34 4.38 -58.72
CA VAL A 512 2.35 3.90 -59.70
C VAL A 512 0.97 4.06 -59.08
N GLU A 513 0.11 4.86 -59.71
CA GLU A 513 -1.24 5.14 -59.23
C GLU A 513 -2.04 3.82 -59.09
N GLY A 514 -2.73 3.66 -57.96
CA GLY A 514 -3.48 2.46 -57.58
C GLY A 514 -2.63 1.26 -57.14
N GLN A 515 -1.29 1.33 -57.21
CA GLN A 515 -0.41 0.26 -56.76
C GLN A 515 -0.07 0.39 -55.28
N THR A 516 -0.30 -0.68 -54.49
CA THR A 516 0.25 -0.80 -53.14
C THR A 516 1.72 -1.24 -53.22
N ALA A 517 2.60 -0.54 -52.51
CA ALA A 517 4.02 -0.90 -52.37
C ALA A 517 4.52 -0.70 -50.95
N THR A 518 5.55 -1.44 -50.56
CA THR A 518 6.25 -1.23 -49.29
C THR A 518 7.41 -0.28 -49.51
N TRP A 519 7.43 0.81 -48.75
CA TRP A 519 8.46 1.83 -48.78
C TRP A 519 9.32 1.75 -47.53
N THR A 520 10.63 1.77 -47.70
CA THR A 520 11.59 1.78 -46.60
C THR A 520 12.52 2.99 -46.75
N ALA A 521 12.45 3.91 -45.78
CA ALA A 521 13.36 5.03 -45.63
C ALA A 521 14.37 4.70 -44.54
N ARG A 522 15.67 4.81 -44.84
CA ARG A 522 16.75 4.43 -43.93
C ARG A 522 17.80 5.53 -43.84
N VAL A 523 18.36 5.70 -42.65
CA VAL A 523 19.54 6.53 -42.38
C VAL A 523 20.52 5.72 -41.54
N ASN A 524 21.79 5.67 -41.92
CA ASN A 524 22.82 5.05 -41.09
C ASN A 524 23.53 6.07 -40.19
N ALA A 525 24.38 5.60 -39.28
CA ALA A 525 25.11 6.45 -38.32
C ALA A 525 26.04 7.49 -38.97
N ASN A 526 26.37 7.33 -40.27
CA ASN A 526 27.19 8.29 -41.02
C ASN A 526 26.33 9.28 -41.84
N GLY A 527 25.00 9.26 -41.68
CA GLY A 527 24.07 10.14 -42.38
C GLY A 527 23.78 9.75 -43.83
N LEU A 528 24.13 8.54 -44.26
CA LEU A 528 23.73 8.04 -45.59
C LEU A 528 22.23 7.73 -45.57
N MET A 529 21.46 8.41 -46.42
CA MET A 529 20.03 8.20 -46.61
C MET A 529 19.79 7.23 -47.76
N GLN A 530 18.80 6.34 -47.60
CA GLN A 530 18.43 5.36 -48.61
C GLN A 530 16.90 5.19 -48.64
N LEU A 531 16.33 5.15 -49.85
CA LEU A 531 14.92 4.91 -50.09
C LEU A 531 14.77 3.64 -50.93
N SER A 532 13.93 2.72 -50.47
CA SER A 532 13.62 1.46 -51.15
C SER A 532 12.13 1.30 -51.42
N LYS A 533 11.79 0.71 -52.57
CA LYS A 533 10.45 0.26 -52.95
C LYS A 533 10.48 -1.26 -53.09
N ASP A 534 9.63 -1.96 -52.35
CA ASP A 534 9.51 -3.43 -52.33
C ASP A 534 10.87 -4.14 -52.12
N GLY A 535 11.67 -3.60 -51.20
CA GLY A 535 13.01 -4.12 -50.86
C GLY A 535 14.12 -3.78 -51.85
N LYS A 536 13.82 -3.09 -52.96
CA LYS A 536 14.82 -2.61 -53.93
C LYS A 536 15.12 -1.13 -53.69
N VAL A 537 16.40 -0.78 -53.55
CA VAL A 537 16.86 0.61 -53.44
C VAL A 537 16.53 1.37 -54.73
N VAL A 538 15.83 2.50 -54.59
CA VAL A 538 15.41 3.37 -55.69
C VAL A 538 16.03 4.77 -55.62
N ALA A 539 16.50 5.20 -54.46
CA ALA A 539 17.35 6.38 -54.32
C ALA A 539 18.31 6.22 -53.12
N GLU A 540 19.47 6.85 -53.21
CA GLU A 540 20.45 6.97 -52.14
C GLU A 540 21.18 8.30 -52.24
N GLY A 541 21.63 8.83 -51.11
CA GLY A 541 22.34 10.09 -51.07
C GLY A 541 22.87 10.43 -49.69
N GLN A 542 23.85 11.32 -49.64
CA GLN A 542 24.36 11.82 -48.36
C GLN A 542 23.37 12.83 -47.78
N GLY A 543 22.94 12.58 -46.55
CA GLY A 543 22.10 13.48 -45.79
C GLY A 543 22.66 13.71 -44.39
N ALA A 544 21.77 13.70 -43.41
CA ALA A 544 22.11 13.88 -42.01
C ALA A 544 21.44 12.83 -41.12
N VAL A 545 22.09 12.56 -40.00
CA VAL A 545 21.50 11.84 -38.88
C VAL A 545 20.58 12.82 -38.13
N PRO A 546 19.28 12.51 -37.94
CA PRO A 546 18.35 13.33 -37.17
C PRO A 546 18.89 13.69 -35.78
N GLU A 547 18.53 14.87 -35.27
CA GLU A 547 18.79 15.20 -33.87
C GLU A 547 17.87 14.40 -32.95
N ASP A 548 18.41 14.11 -31.77
CA ASP A 548 17.68 13.58 -30.63
C ASP A 548 16.90 14.76 -30.02
N VAL A 549 15.69 14.97 -30.55
CA VAL A 549 14.76 16.04 -30.15
C VAL A 549 13.34 15.49 -30.16
N GLY A 550 12.53 15.90 -29.19
CA GLY A 550 11.10 15.61 -29.16
C GLY A 550 10.41 16.15 -30.41
N ARG A 551 9.53 15.35 -31.03
CA ARG A 551 8.77 15.70 -32.24
C ARG A 551 7.29 15.65 -31.91
N ALA A 552 6.61 16.80 -31.99
CA ALA A 552 5.23 16.95 -31.56
C ALA A 552 4.19 16.38 -32.56
N ASP A 553 4.54 16.29 -33.84
CA ASP A 553 3.64 15.83 -34.90
C ASP A 553 4.05 14.44 -35.41
N GLU A 554 3.15 13.45 -35.33
CA GLU A 554 3.31 12.10 -35.88
C GLU A 554 2.23 11.79 -36.92
N LEU A 555 2.31 12.48 -38.05
CA LEU A 555 1.23 12.45 -39.03
C LEU A 555 1.41 11.29 -40.00
N ILE A 556 0.40 10.44 -40.13
CA ILE A 556 0.32 9.37 -41.14
C ILE A 556 -0.69 9.76 -42.21
N GLY A 557 -0.31 9.68 -43.48
CA GLY A 557 -1.17 10.09 -44.59
C GLY A 557 -1.51 11.60 -44.63
N ARG A 558 -0.86 12.41 -43.79
CA ARG A 558 -1.10 13.85 -43.61
C ARG A 558 0.24 14.58 -43.50
N SER A 559 0.21 15.90 -43.62
CA SER A 559 1.42 16.72 -43.56
C SER A 559 1.27 17.88 -42.59
N ALA A 560 2.40 18.31 -42.03
CA ALA A 560 2.48 19.52 -41.22
C ALA A 560 2.47 20.81 -42.08
N TRP A 561 2.59 20.70 -43.41
CA TRP A 561 2.47 21.85 -44.32
C TRP A 561 1.00 22.11 -44.67
N ALA A 562 0.53 23.33 -44.38
CA ALA A 562 -0.85 23.73 -44.63
C ALA A 562 -1.30 23.67 -46.11
N ASN A 563 -0.36 23.69 -47.06
CA ASN A 563 -0.65 23.64 -48.50
C ASN A 563 -0.57 22.22 -49.09
N ASP A 564 -0.13 21.24 -48.30
CA ASP A 564 0.00 19.86 -48.76
C ASP A 564 -1.36 19.17 -48.71
N THR A 565 -1.61 18.28 -49.67
CA THR A 565 -2.87 17.53 -49.73
C THR A 565 -2.72 16.25 -48.90
N PRO A 566 -3.66 15.94 -47.98
CA PRO A 566 -3.70 14.61 -47.36
C PRO A 566 -3.69 13.51 -48.41
N LEU A 567 -3.06 12.37 -48.09
CA LEU A 567 -2.94 11.26 -49.02
C LEU A 567 -4.33 10.77 -49.46
N ILE A 568 -4.58 10.87 -50.76
CA ILE A 568 -5.71 10.24 -51.43
C ILE A 568 -5.25 8.81 -51.74
N GLY A 569 -5.52 7.91 -50.80
CA GLY A 569 -4.94 6.57 -50.83
C GLY A 569 -5.04 5.85 -49.49
N GLN A 570 -4.10 4.95 -49.24
CA GLN A 570 -4.02 4.18 -48.00
C GLN A 570 -2.57 4.11 -47.52
N VAL A 571 -2.38 4.23 -46.20
CA VAL A 571 -1.13 3.89 -45.50
C VAL A 571 -1.44 2.84 -44.44
N SER A 572 -0.58 1.84 -44.31
CA SER A 572 -0.65 0.82 -43.26
C SER A 572 0.76 0.31 -42.90
N ASN A 573 0.87 -0.45 -41.81
CA ASN A 573 2.11 -1.10 -41.37
C ASN A 573 3.31 -0.15 -41.22
N VAL A 574 3.06 1.05 -40.68
CA VAL A 574 4.15 2.00 -40.39
C VAL A 574 4.92 1.47 -39.18
N GLN A 575 6.23 1.27 -39.34
CA GLN A 575 7.16 0.76 -38.34
C GLN A 575 8.45 1.58 -38.39
N VAL A 576 9.00 1.94 -37.24
CA VAL A 576 10.28 2.65 -37.12
C VAL A 576 11.21 1.86 -36.19
N VAL A 577 12.48 1.74 -36.58
CA VAL A 577 13.52 1.02 -35.84
C VAL A 577 14.79 1.88 -35.78
N ASN A 578 15.27 2.22 -34.58
CA ASN A 578 16.50 2.97 -34.36
C ASN A 578 17.75 2.06 -34.38
N GLY A 579 18.91 2.61 -34.73
CA GLY A 579 20.21 1.94 -34.80
C GLY A 579 21.21 2.49 -33.77
N SER A 580 22.09 1.62 -33.22
CA SER A 580 22.96 1.92 -32.07
C SER A 580 23.87 3.16 -32.21
N PRO A 581 24.05 3.96 -31.14
CA PRO A 581 25.04 5.06 -31.12
C PRO A 581 26.48 4.56 -31.02
N VAL A 582 27.41 5.21 -31.72
CA VAL A 582 28.86 5.02 -31.60
C VAL A 582 29.41 5.98 -30.54
N THR A 583 29.95 5.48 -29.43
CA THR A 583 30.72 6.28 -28.46
C THR A 583 32.18 6.41 -28.92
N SER A 584 32.63 7.63 -29.23
CA SER A 584 34.05 7.94 -29.46
C SER A 584 34.71 8.42 -28.17
N GLY A 585 35.77 7.74 -27.73
CA GLY A 585 36.65 8.15 -26.64
C GLY A 585 37.81 9.07 -27.06
N GLY A 586 38.39 9.76 -26.08
CA GLY A 586 39.66 10.49 -26.20
C GLY A 586 39.76 11.68 -25.23
N GLY A 587 40.49 11.52 -24.12
CA GLY A 587 40.49 12.44 -22.97
C GLY A 587 41.58 13.52 -22.93
N THR A 588 41.67 14.23 -21.79
CA THR A 588 42.90 14.47 -21.01
C THR A 588 42.64 15.28 -19.72
N SER A 589 43.50 14.97 -18.76
CA SER A 589 43.71 15.41 -17.37
C SER A 589 43.53 16.89 -16.97
N GLY A 590 43.13 17.07 -15.71
CA GLY A 590 43.52 18.19 -14.84
C GLY A 590 43.58 17.75 -13.36
N SER A 591 44.78 17.69 -12.79
CA SER A 591 45.03 17.33 -11.39
C SER A 591 44.99 18.55 -10.45
N GLY A 592 44.61 18.34 -9.19
CA GLY A 592 45.08 19.16 -8.07
C GLY A 592 44.29 18.96 -6.78
N GLY A 593 44.94 18.41 -5.74
CA GLY A 593 44.48 18.54 -4.35
C GLY A 593 44.68 17.30 -3.47
N THR A 594 45.90 17.09 -2.99
CA THR A 594 46.24 16.11 -1.94
C THR A 594 45.76 16.56 -0.55
N THR A 595 45.19 15.65 0.24
CA THR A 595 45.45 15.57 1.69
C THR A 595 45.64 14.12 2.11
N SER A 596 46.77 13.87 2.76
CA SER A 596 47.18 12.60 3.33
C SER A 596 46.24 12.16 4.46
N GLY A 597 45.74 10.93 4.35
CA GLY A 597 45.24 10.13 5.46
C GLY A 597 45.61 8.68 5.17
N THR A 598 46.16 7.97 6.14
CA THR A 598 46.29 6.50 6.09
C THR A 598 44.96 5.90 5.62
N ALA A 599 45.00 5.00 4.62
CA ALA A 599 43.80 4.33 4.13
C ALA A 599 43.08 3.66 5.32
N PRO A 600 41.75 3.81 5.46
CA PRO A 600 41.00 3.12 6.51
C PRO A 600 41.21 1.60 6.40
N SER A 601 41.39 0.92 7.52
CA SER A 601 41.15 -0.52 7.59
C SER A 601 39.64 -0.77 7.68
N SER A 602 39.17 -1.97 7.33
CA SER A 602 37.76 -2.38 7.46
C SER A 602 37.20 -2.13 8.86
N THR A 603 38.03 -2.25 9.91
CA THR A 603 37.69 -1.96 11.32
C THR A 603 37.49 -0.48 11.66
N ASN A 604 37.85 0.43 10.76
CA ASN A 604 37.82 1.89 10.98
C ASN A 604 36.75 2.58 10.13
N LEU A 605 35.97 1.81 9.37
CA LEU A 605 34.82 2.37 8.68
C LEU A 605 33.80 2.83 9.72
N PRO A 606 33.18 4.00 9.54
CA PRO A 606 32.13 4.45 10.43
C PRO A 606 30.94 3.50 10.29
N ASP A 607 30.32 3.22 11.43
CA ASP A 607 29.08 2.47 11.57
C ASP A 607 27.94 3.50 11.75
N ALA A 608 26.89 3.37 10.95
CA ALA A 608 25.76 4.30 10.97
C ALA A 608 24.75 3.98 12.09
N ASN A 609 24.82 2.78 12.68
CA ASN A 609 23.90 2.17 13.63
C ASN A 609 22.44 2.56 13.38
N LEU A 610 21.78 1.79 12.51
CA LEU A 610 20.41 2.06 12.08
C LEU A 610 19.36 1.82 13.18
N HIS A 611 19.74 1.16 14.28
CA HIS A 611 18.85 0.81 15.39
C HIS A 611 17.55 0.15 14.93
N LEU A 612 17.63 -0.77 13.96
CA LEU A 612 16.48 -1.53 13.50
C LEU A 612 15.95 -2.42 14.64
N SER A 613 14.68 -2.23 14.97
CA SER A 613 14.08 -2.80 16.18
C SER A 613 14.16 -4.32 16.20
N GLY A 614 14.64 -4.89 17.30
CA GLY A 614 14.66 -6.35 17.49
C GLY A 614 15.86 -7.10 16.90
N LEU A 615 16.83 -6.40 16.28
CA LEU A 615 18.06 -7.00 15.77
C LEU A 615 19.32 -6.49 16.48
N SER A 616 20.32 -7.35 16.64
CA SER A 616 21.69 -6.95 16.99
C SER A 616 22.43 -6.36 15.78
N ASP A 617 23.48 -5.57 16.01
CA ASP A 617 24.29 -4.96 14.94
C ASP A 617 24.79 -6.03 13.95
N GLY A 618 25.28 -7.17 14.44
CA GLY A 618 25.71 -8.28 13.57
C GLY A 618 24.57 -8.95 12.78
N GLN A 619 23.32 -8.86 13.24
CA GLN A 619 22.16 -9.33 12.47
C GLN A 619 21.75 -8.31 11.40
N GLN A 620 21.86 -7.01 11.70
CA GLN A 620 21.65 -5.93 10.73
C GLN A 620 22.70 -6.00 9.61
N ASP A 621 23.98 -6.16 9.96
CA ASP A 621 25.08 -6.36 9.01
C ASP A 621 24.82 -7.52 8.07
N PHE A 622 24.40 -8.65 8.63
CA PHE A 622 24.12 -9.84 7.83
C PHE A 622 22.91 -9.63 6.91
N LEU A 623 21.86 -8.97 7.39
CA LEU A 623 20.69 -8.64 6.59
C LEU A 623 21.02 -7.71 5.42
N ILE A 624 21.85 -6.70 5.65
CA ILE A 624 22.35 -5.81 4.59
C ILE A 624 23.16 -6.62 3.57
N SER A 625 23.98 -7.57 4.03
CA SER A 625 24.75 -8.43 3.14
C SER A 625 23.86 -9.34 2.27
N LEU A 626 22.76 -9.86 2.82
CA LEU A 626 21.73 -10.59 2.07
C LEU A 626 21.10 -9.70 1.00
N TYR A 627 20.72 -8.48 1.37
CA TYR A 627 20.11 -7.50 0.47
C TYR A 627 21.03 -7.17 -0.73
N ILE A 628 22.29 -6.87 -0.44
CA ILE A 628 23.30 -6.57 -1.47
C ILE A 628 23.55 -7.79 -2.36
N GLY A 629 23.62 -8.98 -1.78
CA GLY A 629 23.85 -10.22 -2.53
C GLY A 629 22.66 -10.63 -3.41
N ALA A 630 21.43 -10.36 -2.96
CA ALA A 630 20.20 -10.67 -3.69
C ALA A 630 19.94 -9.69 -4.85
N PHE A 631 20.19 -8.39 -4.63
CA PHE A 631 19.75 -7.33 -5.55
C PHE A 631 20.89 -6.52 -6.19
N GLY A 632 22.11 -6.60 -5.64
CA GLY A 632 23.31 -5.94 -6.20
C GLY A 632 23.27 -4.42 -6.15
N ARG A 633 22.54 -3.87 -5.18
CA ARG A 633 22.36 -2.42 -4.95
C ARG A 633 22.30 -2.12 -3.45
N THR A 634 22.53 -0.87 -3.05
CA THR A 634 22.39 -0.45 -1.65
C THR A 634 20.93 -0.59 -1.21
N PRO A 635 20.66 -0.99 0.04
CA PRO A 635 19.29 -1.15 0.52
C PRO A 635 18.61 0.19 0.74
N GLU A 636 17.33 0.31 0.36
CA GLU A 636 16.45 1.36 0.86
C GLU A 636 16.21 1.18 2.36
N TYR A 637 16.07 2.28 3.11
CA TYR A 637 15.73 2.16 4.54
C TYR A 637 14.42 1.41 4.76
N SER A 638 13.38 1.71 3.97
CA SER A 638 12.07 1.04 4.09
C SER A 638 12.14 -0.44 3.72
N GLY A 639 12.85 -0.78 2.64
CA GLY A 639 13.07 -2.18 2.25
C GLY A 639 13.89 -2.93 3.29
N LEU A 640 14.92 -2.31 3.86
CA LEU A 640 15.73 -2.89 4.91
C LEU A 640 14.97 -3.09 6.21
N ALA A 641 14.15 -2.10 6.60
CA ALA A 641 13.28 -2.17 7.77
C ALA A 641 12.26 -3.30 7.65
N TYR A 642 11.63 -3.47 6.48
CA TYR A 642 10.73 -4.59 6.21
C TYR A 642 11.41 -5.94 6.46
N TRP A 643 12.58 -6.17 5.85
CA TRP A 643 13.29 -7.44 6.06
C TRP A 643 13.86 -7.58 7.47
N ALA A 644 14.10 -6.47 8.17
CA ALA A 644 14.53 -6.48 9.56
C ALA A 644 13.40 -6.87 10.50
N ASP A 645 12.18 -6.43 10.24
CA ASP A 645 10.99 -6.82 10.98
C ASP A 645 10.68 -8.31 10.77
N GLU A 646 10.80 -8.82 9.54
CA GLU A 646 10.70 -10.25 9.23
C GLU A 646 11.76 -11.07 10.00
N LEU A 647 13.02 -10.63 9.94
CA LEU A 647 14.11 -11.30 10.66
C LEU A 647 13.89 -11.25 12.17
N ALA A 648 13.46 -10.10 12.69
CA ALA A 648 13.19 -9.92 14.12
C ALA A 648 11.99 -10.76 14.57
N ALA A 649 10.94 -10.89 13.75
CA ALA A 649 9.78 -11.73 14.01
C ALA A 649 10.19 -13.21 14.08
N ASP A 650 10.96 -13.70 13.10
CA ASP A 650 11.48 -15.06 13.06
C ASP A 650 12.36 -15.36 14.27
N LEU A 651 13.32 -14.48 14.56
CA LEU A 651 14.18 -14.58 15.74
C LEU A 651 13.40 -14.54 17.04
N LYS A 652 12.31 -13.76 17.07
CA LYS A 652 11.39 -13.74 18.20
C LYS A 652 11.01 -15.19 18.46
N THR A 653 10.38 -15.89 17.49
CA THR A 653 9.76 -17.24 17.63
C THR A 653 10.63 -18.35 18.24
N GLY A 654 11.90 -18.08 18.53
CA GLY A 654 12.88 -19.02 19.05
C GLY A 654 13.72 -19.66 17.95
N MET A 655 13.54 -19.22 16.71
CA MET A 655 14.32 -19.65 15.56
C MET A 655 15.79 -19.27 15.73
N THR A 656 16.71 -20.18 15.39
CA THR A 656 18.15 -19.85 15.48
C THR A 656 18.50 -18.77 14.45
N PRO A 657 19.50 -17.91 14.71
CA PRO A 657 19.90 -16.88 13.75
C PRO A 657 20.19 -17.43 12.35
N ASN A 658 20.83 -18.60 12.26
CA ASN A 658 21.10 -19.23 10.97
C ASN A 658 19.83 -19.65 10.23
N THR A 659 18.81 -20.13 10.94
CA THR A 659 17.53 -20.55 10.35
C THR A 659 16.68 -19.34 9.97
N ALA A 660 16.65 -18.30 10.79
CA ALA A 660 15.92 -17.06 10.50
C ALA A 660 16.53 -16.33 9.29
N ASN A 661 17.87 -16.23 9.24
CA ASN A 661 18.61 -15.71 8.08
C ASN A 661 18.31 -16.49 6.80
N LEU A 662 18.17 -17.81 6.91
CA LEU A 662 17.84 -18.68 5.77
C LEU A 662 16.45 -18.38 5.24
N LEU A 663 15.46 -18.28 6.13
CA LEU A 663 14.06 -18.01 5.78
C LEU A 663 13.89 -16.62 5.15
N VAL A 664 14.50 -15.60 5.77
CA VAL A 664 14.53 -14.25 5.23
C VAL A 664 15.23 -14.21 3.87
N GLY A 665 16.35 -14.92 3.69
CA GLY A 665 17.04 -15.03 2.40
C GLY A 665 16.19 -15.68 1.30
N GLN A 666 15.40 -16.71 1.64
CA GLN A 666 14.45 -17.34 0.72
C GLN A 666 13.32 -16.39 0.32
N ASN A 667 12.70 -15.73 1.30
CA ASN A 667 11.60 -14.79 1.09
C ASN A 667 12.06 -13.57 0.30
N MET A 668 13.24 -13.04 0.61
CA MET A 668 13.88 -11.93 -0.10
C MET A 668 14.15 -12.27 -1.56
N TYR A 669 14.67 -13.47 -1.82
CA TYR A 669 14.87 -13.93 -3.19
C TYR A 669 13.54 -14.08 -3.94
N LYS A 670 12.52 -14.66 -3.30
CA LYS A 670 11.18 -14.85 -3.90
C LYS A 670 10.51 -13.52 -4.21
N ALA A 671 10.53 -12.58 -3.27
CA ALA A 671 9.96 -11.24 -3.43
C ALA A 671 10.69 -10.45 -4.53
N GLY A 672 12.02 -10.48 -4.56
CA GLY A 672 12.77 -9.88 -5.67
C GLY A 672 12.47 -10.51 -7.02
N ALA A 673 12.30 -11.84 -7.05
CA ALA A 673 11.95 -12.56 -8.27
C ALA A 673 10.53 -12.26 -8.75
N GLN A 674 9.64 -11.78 -7.88
CA GLN A 674 8.33 -11.26 -8.26
C GLN A 674 8.45 -9.80 -8.74
N ASN A 675 9.32 -9.01 -8.11
CA ASN A 675 9.51 -7.58 -8.39
C ASN A 675 10.52 -7.28 -9.50
N GLY A 676 10.93 -8.28 -10.29
CA GLY A 676 11.87 -8.05 -11.40
C GLY A 676 13.29 -7.68 -10.95
N GLU A 677 13.66 -7.88 -9.68
CA GLU A 677 14.93 -7.41 -9.14
C GLU A 677 16.11 -8.13 -9.79
N GLY A 678 17.03 -7.32 -10.34
CA GLY A 678 17.99 -7.78 -11.35
C GLY A 678 18.75 -9.04 -10.97
N GLY A 679 19.24 -9.15 -9.72
CA GLY A 679 19.97 -10.33 -9.24
C GLY A 679 19.10 -11.59 -9.11
N THR A 680 17.85 -11.43 -8.71
CA THR A 680 16.93 -12.56 -8.49
C THR A 680 16.35 -13.14 -9.78
N GLN A 681 16.34 -12.36 -10.87
CA GLN A 681 15.86 -12.79 -12.20
C GLN A 681 16.91 -13.57 -13.02
N LEU A 682 18.17 -13.57 -12.59
CA LEU A 682 19.28 -14.13 -13.37
C LEU A 682 19.17 -15.64 -13.54
N GLN A 683 19.75 -16.21 -14.61
CA GLN A 683 19.91 -17.65 -14.69
C GLN A 683 20.91 -18.14 -13.66
N THR A 684 20.94 -19.45 -13.36
CA THR A 684 21.68 -19.98 -12.21
C THR A 684 23.18 -19.63 -12.27
N ALA A 685 23.79 -19.76 -13.44
CA ALA A 685 25.18 -19.37 -13.69
C ALA A 685 25.44 -17.87 -13.48
N GLU A 686 24.52 -17.04 -13.95
CA GLU A 686 24.58 -15.58 -13.86
C GLU A 686 24.36 -15.12 -12.42
N TYR A 687 23.46 -15.76 -11.68
CA TYR A 687 23.18 -15.48 -10.27
C TYR A 687 24.37 -15.81 -9.37
N VAL A 688 25.04 -16.95 -9.61
CA VAL A 688 26.28 -17.27 -8.88
C VAL A 688 27.34 -16.20 -9.17
N THR A 689 27.55 -15.85 -10.43
CA THR A 689 28.49 -14.78 -10.82
C THR A 689 28.13 -13.44 -10.17
N PHE A 690 26.84 -13.13 -10.11
CA PHE A 690 26.31 -11.92 -9.53
C PHE A 690 26.56 -11.84 -8.01
N ALA A 691 26.31 -12.93 -7.27
CA ALA A 691 26.57 -12.99 -5.85
C ALA A 691 28.07 -12.81 -5.55
N TYR A 692 28.95 -13.45 -6.31
CA TYR A 692 30.41 -13.27 -6.17
C TYR A 692 30.85 -11.83 -6.41
N ASN A 693 30.35 -11.18 -7.46
CA ASN A 693 30.74 -9.81 -7.79
C ASN A 693 30.20 -8.78 -6.80
N ASN A 694 28.94 -8.92 -6.38
CA ASN A 694 28.27 -7.89 -5.57
C ASN A 694 28.51 -8.06 -4.07
N ALA A 695 28.59 -9.30 -3.58
CA ALA A 695 28.84 -9.55 -2.15
C ALA A 695 30.33 -9.69 -1.81
N LEU A 696 31.12 -10.39 -2.63
CA LEU A 696 32.53 -10.68 -2.31
C LEU A 696 33.54 -9.88 -3.15
N GLY A 697 33.09 -9.11 -4.15
CA GLY A 697 33.94 -8.19 -4.90
C GLY A 697 34.98 -8.86 -5.80
N ARG A 698 34.77 -10.12 -6.14
CA ARG A 698 35.70 -10.90 -6.96
C ARG A 698 34.97 -11.85 -7.87
N GLN A 699 35.67 -12.32 -8.90
CA GLN A 699 35.19 -13.44 -9.67
C GLN A 699 35.26 -14.74 -8.85
N ALA A 700 34.30 -15.61 -9.12
CA ALA A 700 34.31 -16.97 -8.58
C ALA A 700 35.56 -17.71 -9.06
N ASP A 701 36.23 -18.42 -8.16
CA ASP A 701 37.19 -19.43 -8.60
C ASP A 701 36.43 -20.57 -9.28
N GLN A 702 37.08 -21.24 -10.25
CA GLN A 702 36.39 -22.22 -11.07
C GLN A 702 35.77 -23.36 -10.24
N ALA A 703 36.45 -23.80 -9.17
CA ALA A 703 35.96 -24.88 -8.32
C ALA A 703 34.71 -24.45 -7.52
N GLY A 704 34.72 -23.25 -6.93
CA GLY A 704 33.58 -22.68 -6.23
C GLY A 704 32.41 -22.36 -7.16
N TYR A 705 32.67 -21.82 -8.35
CA TYR A 705 31.67 -21.58 -9.38
C TYR A 705 30.97 -22.89 -9.78
N ASP A 706 31.75 -23.91 -10.15
CA ASP A 706 31.24 -25.21 -10.57
C ASP A 706 30.44 -25.88 -9.44
N TYR A 707 30.92 -25.79 -8.19
CA TYR A 707 30.21 -26.32 -7.03
C TYR A 707 28.80 -25.73 -6.89
N TRP A 708 28.70 -24.40 -6.84
CA TRP A 708 27.42 -23.72 -6.62
C TRP A 708 26.46 -23.84 -7.80
N VAL A 709 26.97 -23.71 -9.03
CA VAL A 709 26.13 -23.87 -10.23
C VAL A 709 25.57 -25.29 -10.32
N ASN A 710 26.36 -26.31 -9.98
CA ASN A 710 25.90 -27.70 -9.99
C ASN A 710 24.83 -27.96 -8.92
N ASP A 711 25.02 -27.49 -7.69
CA ASP A 711 24.06 -27.73 -6.61
C ASP A 711 22.74 -26.97 -6.83
N LEU A 712 22.79 -25.73 -7.33
CA LEU A 712 21.60 -24.96 -7.69
C LEU A 712 20.88 -25.53 -8.93
N SER A 713 21.62 -25.93 -9.97
CA SER A 713 21.01 -26.49 -11.19
C SER A 713 20.40 -27.87 -10.96
N ALA A 714 20.93 -28.62 -10.00
CA ALA A 714 20.36 -29.89 -9.55
C ALA A 714 19.27 -29.73 -8.47
N ALA A 715 18.90 -28.48 -8.12
CA ALA A 715 17.94 -28.15 -7.06
C ALA A 715 18.24 -28.82 -5.71
N ARG A 716 19.53 -29.05 -5.40
CA ARG A 716 19.96 -29.59 -4.09
C ARG A 716 19.94 -28.52 -2.99
N ILE A 717 19.99 -27.26 -3.40
CA ILE A 717 19.90 -26.07 -2.56
C ILE A 717 19.05 -25.03 -3.29
N SER A 718 18.24 -24.26 -2.55
CA SER A 718 17.50 -23.14 -3.15
C SER A 718 18.42 -21.93 -3.36
N ARG A 719 17.98 -20.94 -4.15
CA ARG A 719 18.77 -19.72 -4.39
C ARG A 719 18.91 -18.82 -3.17
N GLY A 720 17.91 -18.79 -2.28
CA GLY A 720 18.00 -18.12 -0.98
C GLY A 720 18.94 -18.84 -0.02
N ASP A 721 18.92 -20.18 -0.02
CA ASP A 721 19.81 -20.99 0.81
C ASP A 721 21.26 -20.87 0.38
N PHE A 722 21.49 -20.87 -0.93
CA PHE A 722 22.80 -20.59 -1.51
C PHE A 722 23.33 -19.26 -0.99
N LEU A 723 22.54 -18.18 -1.10
CA LEU A 723 22.99 -16.84 -0.75
C LEU A 723 23.39 -16.74 0.73
N THR A 724 22.57 -17.30 1.61
CA THR A 724 22.82 -17.32 3.06
C THR A 724 24.09 -18.12 3.40
N THR A 725 24.26 -19.30 2.79
CA THR A 725 25.44 -20.15 3.00
C THR A 725 26.71 -19.50 2.45
N PHE A 726 26.59 -18.87 1.28
CA PHE A 726 27.65 -18.19 0.57
C PHE A 726 28.19 -16.99 1.36
N LEU A 727 27.31 -16.13 1.87
CA LEU A 727 27.69 -14.97 2.68
C LEU A 727 28.30 -15.36 4.03
N THR A 728 27.76 -16.40 4.66
CA THR A 728 28.31 -16.95 5.92
C THR A 728 29.75 -17.44 5.71
N ALA A 729 30.03 -18.09 4.58
CA ALA A 729 31.39 -18.50 4.23
C ALA A 729 32.30 -17.30 3.94
N GLY A 730 31.79 -16.28 3.23
CA GLY A 730 32.52 -15.05 2.90
C GLY A 730 32.96 -14.24 4.12
N MET A 731 32.09 -14.06 5.12
CA MET A 731 32.43 -13.37 6.38
C MET A 731 33.56 -14.06 7.17
N ASN A 732 33.69 -15.38 7.04
CA ASN A 732 34.71 -16.16 7.72
C ASN A 732 36.04 -16.26 6.94
N ALA A 733 36.08 -15.75 5.69
CA ALA A 733 37.25 -15.76 4.84
C ALA A 733 37.96 -14.39 4.89
N THR A 734 39.19 -14.34 5.39
CA THR A 734 39.95 -13.10 5.65
C THR A 734 40.09 -12.17 4.44
N ARG A 735 40.04 -12.69 3.20
CA ARG A 735 40.10 -11.87 1.97
C ARG A 735 38.77 -11.28 1.54
N ASP A 736 37.67 -11.96 1.83
CA ASP A 736 36.33 -11.59 1.35
C ASP A 736 35.61 -10.71 2.38
N ALA A 737 35.94 -10.86 3.66
CA ALA A 737 35.41 -10.08 4.77
C ALA A 737 35.64 -8.56 4.60
N ASP A 738 36.81 -8.11 4.14
CA ASP A 738 37.11 -6.68 3.99
C ASP A 738 36.21 -6.00 2.96
N PHE A 739 35.95 -6.67 1.83
CA PHE A 739 35.06 -6.14 0.79
C PHE A 739 33.60 -6.16 1.26
N LEU A 740 33.18 -7.24 1.92
CA LEU A 740 31.83 -7.38 2.43
C LEU A 740 31.52 -6.31 3.49
N ILE A 741 32.42 -6.10 4.46
CA ILE A 741 32.31 -5.05 5.49
C ILE A 741 32.27 -3.66 4.83
N SER A 742 33.08 -3.43 3.81
CA SER A 742 33.11 -2.16 3.07
C SER A 742 31.77 -1.85 2.40
N ARG A 743 31.10 -2.86 1.84
CA ARG A 743 29.78 -2.75 1.20
C ARG A 743 28.66 -2.60 2.24
N ILE A 744 28.75 -3.30 3.37
CA ILE A 744 27.81 -3.19 4.49
C ILE A 744 27.82 -1.76 5.03
N ALA A 745 28.98 -1.21 5.38
CA ALA A 745 29.08 0.15 5.92
C ALA A 745 28.51 1.21 4.96
N VAL A 746 28.73 1.06 3.65
CA VAL A 746 28.13 1.94 2.64
C VAL A 746 26.62 1.76 2.56
N GLY A 747 26.12 0.52 2.66
CA GLY A 747 24.70 0.21 2.71
C GLY A 747 24.00 0.79 3.94
N GLU A 748 24.64 0.73 5.11
CA GLU A 748 24.14 1.34 6.35
C GLU A 748 24.01 2.85 6.23
N PHE A 749 25.07 3.52 5.79
CA PHE A 749 25.01 4.98 5.58
C PHE A 749 24.01 5.36 4.49
N ALA A 750 23.86 4.51 3.47
CA ALA A 750 22.88 4.75 2.43
C ALA A 750 21.45 4.70 2.97
N ALA A 751 21.14 3.66 3.75
CA ALA A 751 19.87 3.53 4.44
C ALA A 751 19.65 4.67 5.46
N GLN A 752 20.65 4.98 6.29
CA GLN A 752 20.54 6.01 7.34
C GLN A 752 20.23 7.40 6.76
N LYS A 753 20.74 7.69 5.56
CA LYS A 753 20.50 8.97 4.88
C LYS A 753 19.34 8.93 3.90
N HIS A 754 18.61 7.81 3.84
CA HIS A 754 17.53 7.58 2.87
C HIS A 754 17.97 7.83 1.41
N VAL A 755 19.24 7.57 1.08
CA VAL A 755 19.81 7.85 -0.25
C VAL A 755 19.63 6.68 -1.23
N SER A 756 18.73 5.79 -0.88
CA SER A 756 18.22 4.67 -1.67
C SER A 756 16.72 4.62 -1.38
N GLY A 757 15.90 4.63 -2.43
CA GLY A 757 14.45 4.37 -2.35
C GLY A 757 13.57 5.54 -2.77
N ALA A 758 12.27 5.38 -2.58
CA ALA A 758 11.24 6.32 -3.02
C ALA A 758 11.43 7.77 -2.50
N GLY A 759 12.18 7.96 -1.40
CA GLY A 759 12.53 9.26 -0.84
C GLY A 759 13.72 9.99 -1.49
N ALA A 760 14.42 9.36 -2.44
CA ALA A 760 15.57 9.98 -3.13
C ALA A 760 15.61 9.65 -4.64
N PRO A 761 14.63 10.14 -5.42
CA PRO A 761 14.55 9.90 -6.86
C PRO A 761 15.79 10.42 -7.61
N GLY A 762 16.30 9.62 -8.54
CA GLY A 762 17.47 9.95 -9.37
C GLY A 762 18.83 9.51 -8.80
N ILE A 763 18.86 8.80 -7.68
CA ILE A 763 20.09 8.18 -7.16
C ILE A 763 20.20 6.73 -7.65
N ASP A 764 21.25 6.45 -8.41
CA ASP A 764 21.59 5.09 -8.83
C ASP A 764 22.21 4.32 -7.65
N SER A 765 21.37 3.59 -6.92
CA SER A 765 21.74 2.77 -5.75
C SER A 765 22.72 1.64 -6.10
N LYS A 766 22.77 1.23 -7.37
CA LYS A 766 23.74 0.29 -7.92
C LYS A 766 25.08 0.99 -8.21
N ALA A 767 25.08 2.24 -8.66
CA ALA A 767 26.29 3.04 -8.83
C ALA A 767 26.97 3.44 -7.51
N ILE A 768 26.18 3.66 -6.45
CA ILE A 768 26.73 3.86 -5.09
C ILE A 768 27.59 2.66 -4.70
N LEU A 769 27.05 1.46 -4.89
CA LEU A 769 27.76 0.23 -4.59
C LEU A 769 28.92 -0.02 -5.55
N SER A 770 28.77 0.20 -6.86
CA SER A 770 29.78 -0.14 -7.87
C SER A 770 31.13 0.56 -7.65
N SER A 771 31.13 1.68 -6.94
CA SER A 771 32.31 2.48 -6.60
C SER A 771 33.12 1.94 -5.40
N VAL A 772 32.58 0.95 -4.68
CA VAL A 772 33.20 0.37 -3.48
C VAL A 772 34.04 -0.85 -3.87
N THR A 773 35.35 -0.69 -3.87
CA THR A 773 36.33 -1.75 -4.23
C THR A 773 37.21 -2.18 -3.06
N ASP A 774 37.27 -1.37 -2.01
CA ASP A 774 38.09 -1.55 -0.80
C ASP A 774 37.59 -0.62 0.33
N PRO A 775 38.14 -0.72 1.56
CA PRO A 775 37.74 0.18 2.64
C PRO A 775 38.00 1.68 2.36
N ALA A 776 39.00 2.03 1.55
CA ALA A 776 39.30 3.43 1.25
C ALA A 776 38.25 4.08 0.33
N SER A 777 37.82 3.34 -0.68
CA SER A 777 36.72 3.73 -1.57
C SER A 777 35.39 3.75 -0.82
N ALA A 778 35.12 2.81 0.09
CA ALA A 778 33.95 2.84 0.97
C ALA A 778 33.91 4.14 1.80
N GLN A 779 35.01 4.50 2.46
CA GLN A 779 35.09 5.76 3.20
C GLN A 779 34.83 6.98 2.31
N THR A 780 35.34 6.96 1.07
CA THR A 780 35.13 8.06 0.11
C THR A 780 33.66 8.17 -0.28
N VAL A 781 32.99 7.03 -0.54
CA VAL A 781 31.56 6.97 -0.85
C VAL A 781 30.73 7.45 0.35
N ILE A 782 31.02 6.98 1.57
CA ILE A 782 30.35 7.42 2.81
C ILE A 782 30.49 8.93 3.01
N ASN A 783 31.71 9.47 2.86
CA ASN A 783 31.94 10.91 2.96
C ASN A 783 31.16 11.68 1.89
N GLY A 784 31.05 11.13 0.68
CA GLY A 784 30.24 11.69 -0.40
C GLY A 784 28.74 11.69 -0.07
N ILE A 785 28.22 10.61 0.53
CA ILE A 785 26.85 10.52 1.03
C ILE A 785 26.62 11.58 2.11
N ILE A 786 27.50 11.66 3.11
CA ILE A 786 27.39 12.65 4.19
C ILE A 786 27.49 14.07 3.64
N GLN A 787 28.41 14.36 2.73
CA GLN A 787 28.57 15.70 2.17
C GLN A 787 27.37 16.12 1.32
N LYS A 788 26.84 15.19 0.51
CA LYS A 788 25.75 15.47 -0.42
C LYS A 788 24.39 15.54 0.27
N TYR A 789 24.21 14.80 1.37
CA TYR A 789 22.90 14.62 2.02
C TYR A 789 22.89 14.93 3.53
N GLY A 790 23.97 15.48 4.10
CA GLY A 790 24.19 15.56 5.56
C GLY A 790 23.79 16.86 6.27
N ALA A 791 22.92 17.71 5.71
CA ALA A 791 22.42 18.89 6.42
C ALA A 791 20.88 18.97 6.42
N ALA A 792 20.25 18.08 7.18
CA ALA A 792 18.84 18.17 7.59
C ALA A 792 18.67 17.63 9.03
N SER A 793 19.43 18.15 9.99
CA SER A 793 19.38 17.72 11.40
C SER A 793 18.33 18.48 12.23
N ALA A 794 17.11 18.65 11.70
CA ALA A 794 15.98 19.19 12.48
C ALA A 794 14.61 18.55 12.17
N GLU A 795 14.44 17.84 11.06
CA GLU A 795 13.15 17.18 10.74
C GLU A 795 13.16 15.65 10.94
N ILE A 796 14.31 15.03 11.22
CA ILE A 796 14.43 13.58 11.46
C ILE A 796 14.68 13.32 12.96
N ALA A 797 13.86 13.92 13.82
CA ALA A 797 13.85 13.66 15.27
C ALA A 797 12.52 13.03 15.75
N GLN A 798 11.62 12.66 14.84
CA GLN A 798 10.35 12.00 15.18
C GLN A 798 10.30 10.49 14.92
N ILE A 799 11.39 9.90 14.44
CA ILE A 799 11.49 8.46 14.25
C ILE A 799 12.59 7.95 15.17
N GLN A 800 12.27 7.73 16.46
CA GLN A 800 12.85 6.66 17.30
C GLN A 800 12.29 6.70 18.75
N VAL A 801 12.07 5.49 19.27
CA VAL A 801 11.84 5.04 20.65
C VAL A 801 10.39 5.02 21.17
N THR A 802 9.73 3.86 21.00
CA THR A 802 9.42 2.98 22.14
C THR A 802 9.35 1.51 21.70
N GLY A 803 10.45 0.79 21.90
CA GLY A 803 10.37 -0.66 22.07
C GLY A 803 9.98 -0.99 23.51
N ASN A 804 9.20 -2.05 23.70
CA ASN A 804 9.56 -3.00 24.73
C ASN A 804 9.13 -4.43 24.38
N ALA A 805 10.06 -5.34 24.67
CA ALA A 805 10.04 -6.73 24.30
C ALA A 805 9.03 -7.54 25.11
N ALA A 806 8.19 -8.32 24.42
CA ALA A 806 7.76 -9.64 24.87
C ALA A 806 7.38 -10.51 23.66
N GLN A 807 7.93 -11.71 23.71
CA GLN A 807 7.93 -12.88 22.83
C GLN A 807 6.60 -13.18 22.09
N THR A 808 6.63 -13.31 20.76
CA THR A 808 6.51 -14.57 19.98
C THR A 808 5.14 -15.22 19.99
N SER A 809 4.51 -15.34 18.83
CA SER A 809 4.72 -16.49 17.93
C SER A 809 3.76 -16.38 16.74
N ASP A 810 4.34 -16.54 15.56
CA ASP A 810 3.77 -17.16 14.36
C ASP A 810 2.72 -16.41 13.54
N ILE A 811 3.27 -15.71 12.54
CA ILE A 811 2.75 -15.64 11.17
C ILE A 811 2.68 -17.08 10.62
N PHE A 812 1.53 -17.47 10.09
CA PHE A 812 1.49 -18.32 8.89
C PHE A 812 0.42 -17.79 7.94
N PHE A 813 0.90 -17.47 6.74
CA PHE A 813 0.18 -17.21 5.49
C PHE A 813 -1.10 -18.04 5.30
N VAL A 814 -2.22 -17.36 5.03
CA VAL A 814 -2.92 -17.43 3.73
C VAL A 814 -3.31 -16.02 3.31
#